data_AF-A0A9E6B824-F1
#
_entry.id   AF-A0A9E6B824-F1
#
_cell.length_a   1.000
_cell.length_b   1.000
_cell.length_c   1.000
_cell.angle_alpha   90.00
_cell.angle_beta   90.00
_cell.angle_gamma   90.00
#
_symmetry.space_group_name_H-M   'P 1'
#
loop_
_entity.id
_entity.type
_entity.pdbx_description
1 polymer ?
#
loop_
_entity_poly.entity_id
_entity_poly.type
_entity_poly.pdbx_seq_one_letter_code
_entity_poly.pdbx_strand_id
1 'polypeptide(L)'
;MTWRAFIIGLICVVALCLLVPVNDYRIGNTFLTGNHFPVGVFFFLFVLTLGVNGLLKLIRPARMLRQAELMLIWCMMIVAATVPGSGLMRQFPPMLASAPYLAQRPDLTWEDDVLKNAPPGILLSNDPRSPAARKFFEGTPRGEPVRVPWGQWVRPFVTWGTYVGLFYLATIFLCGLLRRQWVDSERLFFATARVPMEFTEGVREGKFLPKVMRSKALCIGAVLTILFGLLRLAPLLTGADAGWRVVIPIQQILEETALDYVLVSDGKIYPLAIGFAFLVPSDVSLSVWFFYAFMCLQIVIAQSIGRPLESGRSGPFLLWQQSGAFLAMAVGMLYMARRYLWGVAKMAFGGRGPDQSEEPIHGGLAFWGLLLSLAGLVAWNLHFGVSLGAALALVALTFSIVLVHMRMVAQGGLFFTQQGWSPTWFLHRISGGRIFGASAAVVASLQGAMFISDSRELLGPHAMNAMRISSLFERRKKLLLPIMLITLVVALVAATYSTMQWVYYDRGVLNVPIGASHLYHQENRFNGISTMISRPRQDARCLWGGLTSGVVGMGILMALRGTFYWWPISPLGFAITVSWCTRELWFSFFLGWLAKALVLKFGGGPVLRGARQLFLGVVLGESLTISVITFLGLLTGLRTGPIFLPY
;
A
#
# COMPACT_ATOMS: atom_id res chain seq x y z
N MET A 1 -0.59 15.51 -23.11
CA MET A 1 -0.16 14.09 -23.19
C MET A 1 0.25 13.74 -24.61
N THR A 2 1.30 12.93 -24.80
CA THR A 2 1.85 12.55 -26.13
C THR A 2 1.87 11.03 -26.33
N TRP A 3 1.74 10.56 -27.56
CA TRP A 3 1.81 9.12 -27.90
C TRP A 3 3.15 8.49 -27.53
N ARG A 4 4.25 9.21 -27.73
CA ARG A 4 5.60 8.73 -27.35
C ARG A 4 5.70 8.44 -25.85
N ALA A 5 5.17 9.31 -25.00
CA ALA A 5 5.21 9.14 -23.55
C ALA A 5 4.33 7.98 -23.09
N PHE A 6 3.17 7.80 -23.74
CA PHE A 6 2.29 6.66 -23.50
C PHE A 6 2.97 5.33 -23.84
N ILE A 7 3.62 5.21 -25.01
CA ILE A 7 4.33 3.99 -25.42
C ILE A 7 5.50 3.68 -24.48
N ILE A 8 6.33 4.68 -24.16
CA ILE A 8 7.42 4.50 -23.19
C ILE A 8 6.86 4.08 -21.84
N GLY A 9 5.75 4.69 -21.41
CA GLY A 9 5.05 4.33 -20.18
C GLY A 9 4.59 2.88 -20.16
N LEU A 10 4.00 2.37 -21.26
CA LEU A 10 3.61 0.97 -21.37
C LEU A 10 4.81 0.02 -21.29
N ILE A 11 5.92 0.36 -21.95
CA ILE A 11 7.16 -0.44 -21.86
C ILE A 11 7.67 -0.49 -20.42
N CYS A 12 7.68 0.65 -19.72
CA CYS A 12 8.10 0.71 -18.33
C CYS A 12 7.14 -0.05 -17.38
N VAL A 13 5.83 0.00 -17.64
CA VAL A 13 4.82 -0.77 -16.90
C VAL A 13 5.06 -2.27 -17.07
N VAL A 14 5.23 -2.75 -18.31
CA VAL A 14 5.52 -4.16 -18.59
C VAL A 14 6.82 -4.57 -17.90
N ALA A 15 7.89 -3.78 -18.04
CA ALA A 15 9.17 -4.06 -17.40
C ALA A 15 9.04 -4.15 -15.87
N LEU A 16 8.35 -3.19 -15.23
CA LEU A 16 8.12 -3.21 -13.79
C LEU A 16 7.36 -4.46 -13.35
N CYS A 17 6.23 -4.76 -14.00
CA CYS A 17 5.39 -5.91 -13.65
C CYS A 17 6.05 -7.27 -13.92
N LEU A 18 6.98 -7.34 -14.87
CA LEU A 18 7.79 -8.53 -15.12
C LEU A 18 8.90 -8.70 -14.07
N LEU A 19 9.55 -7.62 -13.64
CA LEU A 19 10.70 -7.65 -12.74
C LEU A 19 10.32 -7.78 -11.27
N VAL A 20 9.21 -7.19 -10.84
CA VAL A 20 8.78 -7.18 -9.42
C VAL A 20 8.65 -8.60 -8.86
N PRO A 21 7.88 -9.54 -9.46
CA PRO A 21 7.75 -10.89 -8.88
C PRO A 21 9.08 -11.64 -8.83
N VAL A 22 9.93 -11.46 -9.84
CA VAL A 22 11.27 -12.07 -9.89
C VAL A 22 12.14 -11.55 -8.77
N ASN A 23 12.17 -10.24 -8.56
CA ASN A 23 12.99 -9.63 -7.52
C ASN A 23 12.44 -9.94 -6.10
N ASP A 24 11.18 -9.62 -5.90
CA ASP A 24 10.55 -9.55 -4.58
C ASP A 24 10.27 -10.95 -4.04
N TYR A 25 9.86 -11.89 -4.90
CA TYR A 25 9.47 -13.24 -4.47
C TYR A 25 10.57 -14.25 -4.70
N ARG A 26 11.11 -14.32 -5.92
CA ARG A 26 12.07 -15.38 -6.31
C ARG A 26 13.48 -15.12 -5.77
N ILE A 27 14.00 -13.90 -5.83
CA ILE A 27 15.32 -13.56 -5.28
C ILE A 27 15.23 -13.16 -3.79
N GLY A 28 14.17 -12.46 -3.40
CA GLY A 28 13.94 -12.02 -2.01
C GLY A 28 14.82 -10.84 -1.62
N ASN A 29 14.97 -9.89 -2.53
CA ASN A 29 15.61 -8.59 -2.29
C ASN A 29 14.63 -7.57 -1.69
N THR A 30 15.12 -6.36 -1.39
CA THR A 30 14.23 -5.25 -1.03
C THR A 30 13.17 -5.04 -2.12
N PHE A 31 11.91 -4.90 -1.73
CA PHE A 31 10.79 -4.84 -2.66
C PHE A 31 10.86 -3.62 -3.58
N LEU A 32 10.74 -3.85 -4.89
CA LEU A 32 10.70 -2.79 -5.90
C LEU A 32 9.39 -2.00 -5.82
N THR A 33 8.31 -2.70 -5.51
CA THR A 33 7.00 -2.16 -5.18
C THR A 33 6.61 -2.70 -3.81
N GLY A 34 6.61 -1.82 -2.81
CA GLY A 34 6.40 -2.23 -1.41
C GLY A 34 5.69 -1.19 -0.56
N ASN A 35 5.29 -0.06 -1.15
CA ASN A 35 4.68 1.08 -0.46
C ASN A 35 4.15 2.10 -1.50
N HIS A 36 3.53 3.19 -1.04
CA HIS A 36 2.96 4.25 -1.88
C HIS A 36 3.99 5.22 -2.51
N PHE A 37 5.29 4.97 -2.31
CA PHE A 37 6.40 5.58 -3.04
C PHE A 37 7.32 4.47 -3.61
N PRO A 38 6.90 3.76 -4.67
CA PRO A 38 7.61 2.60 -5.16
C PRO A 38 9.01 2.97 -5.68
N VAL A 39 10.06 2.45 -5.02
CA VAL A 39 11.46 2.73 -5.36
C VAL A 39 11.81 2.27 -6.77
N GLY A 40 11.23 1.14 -7.23
CA GLY A 40 11.38 0.68 -8.60
C GLY A 40 10.84 1.69 -9.61
N VAL A 41 9.70 2.33 -9.34
CA VAL A 41 9.17 3.37 -10.22
C VAL A 41 10.07 4.61 -10.25
N PHE A 42 10.65 4.98 -9.10
CA PHE A 42 11.63 6.05 -9.02
C PHE A 42 12.90 5.75 -9.82
N PHE A 43 13.37 4.50 -9.86
CA PHE A 43 14.49 4.10 -10.71
C PHE A 43 14.25 4.38 -12.19
N PHE A 44 13.11 3.94 -12.73
CA PHE A 44 12.77 4.20 -14.13
C PHE A 44 12.68 5.71 -14.39
N LEU A 45 12.09 6.48 -13.47
CA LEU A 45 12.05 7.93 -13.60
C LEU A 45 13.47 8.54 -13.62
N PHE A 46 14.37 8.08 -12.76
CA PHE A 46 15.77 8.51 -12.71
C PHE A 46 16.49 8.19 -14.03
N VAL A 47 16.40 6.95 -14.52
CA VAL A 47 17.00 6.51 -15.78
C VAL A 47 16.47 7.31 -16.97
N LEU A 48 15.16 7.57 -17.02
CA LEU A 48 14.56 8.37 -18.08
C LEU A 48 15.02 9.85 -18.02
N THR A 49 15.14 10.40 -16.81
CA THR A 49 15.45 11.82 -16.59
C THR A 49 16.94 12.14 -16.78
N LEU A 50 17.84 11.29 -16.30
CA LEU A 50 19.28 11.54 -16.36
C LEU A 50 19.98 10.72 -17.44
N GLY A 51 19.61 9.45 -17.61
CA GLY A 51 20.18 8.58 -18.63
C GLY A 51 19.64 8.94 -20.02
N VAL A 52 18.36 8.68 -20.28
CA VAL A 52 17.75 8.87 -21.61
C VAL A 52 17.75 10.34 -22.00
N ASN A 53 17.27 11.24 -21.14
CA ASN A 53 17.28 12.66 -21.45
C ASN A 53 18.68 13.26 -21.53
N GLY A 54 19.64 12.78 -20.72
CA GLY A 54 21.05 13.17 -20.83
C GLY A 54 21.64 12.79 -22.18
N LEU A 55 21.41 11.55 -22.63
CA LEU A 55 21.85 11.07 -23.94
C LEU A 55 21.15 11.81 -25.08
N LEU A 56 19.83 12.01 -25.00
CA LEU A 56 19.07 12.76 -26.00
C LEU A 56 19.53 14.21 -26.09
N LYS A 57 20.04 14.80 -25.01
CA LYS A 57 20.63 16.13 -25.07
C LYS A 57 21.93 16.15 -25.89
N LEU A 58 22.75 15.11 -25.79
CA LEU A 58 24.00 15.01 -26.56
C LEU A 58 23.73 14.77 -28.06
N ILE A 59 22.68 14.02 -28.39
CA ILE A 59 22.39 13.63 -29.78
C ILE A 59 21.36 14.55 -30.45
N ARG A 60 20.18 14.75 -29.84
CA ARG A 60 19.06 15.55 -30.38
C ARG A 60 18.21 16.19 -29.27
N PRO A 61 18.59 17.38 -28.74
CA PRO A 61 17.91 18.05 -27.63
C PRO A 61 16.39 18.23 -27.82
N ALA A 62 15.94 18.43 -29.07
CA ALA A 62 14.52 18.58 -29.39
C ALA A 62 13.66 17.37 -28.97
N ARG A 63 14.26 16.16 -28.92
CA ARG A 63 13.57 14.90 -28.58
C ARG A 63 13.53 14.60 -27.08
N MET A 64 14.20 15.37 -26.21
CA MET A 64 14.15 15.17 -24.75
C MET A 64 12.71 15.12 -24.24
N LEU A 65 12.43 14.21 -23.31
CA LEU A 65 11.14 14.10 -22.63
C LEU A 65 10.90 15.35 -21.78
N ARG A 66 9.70 15.92 -21.90
CA ARG A 66 9.22 17.04 -21.10
C ARG A 66 8.81 16.56 -19.70
N GLN A 67 8.73 17.46 -18.73
CA GLN A 67 8.23 17.15 -17.38
C GLN A 67 6.84 16.47 -17.45
N ALA A 68 5.91 17.01 -18.24
CA ALA A 68 4.58 16.40 -18.44
C ALA A 68 4.62 14.98 -19.06
N GLU A 69 5.69 14.60 -19.77
CA GLU A 69 5.84 13.27 -20.34
C GLU A 69 6.41 12.29 -19.33
N LEU A 70 7.45 12.71 -18.59
CA LEU A 70 8.00 11.96 -17.47
C LEU A 70 6.95 11.72 -16.38
N MET A 71 6.12 12.73 -16.10
CA MET A 71 5.04 12.63 -15.11
C MET A 71 3.87 11.76 -15.60
N LEU A 72 3.61 11.69 -16.91
CA LEU A 72 2.66 10.71 -17.45
C LEU A 72 3.16 9.28 -17.24
N ILE A 73 4.44 9.03 -17.55
CA ILE A 73 5.08 7.73 -17.33
C ILE A 73 5.05 7.36 -15.84
N TRP A 74 5.40 8.30 -14.96
CA TRP A 74 5.30 8.12 -13.51
C TRP A 74 3.88 7.75 -13.08
N CYS A 75 2.85 8.47 -13.54
CA CYS A 75 1.45 8.17 -13.21
C CYS A 75 1.04 6.76 -13.64
N MET A 76 1.44 6.33 -14.84
CA MET A 76 1.18 4.96 -15.31
C MET A 76 1.88 3.94 -14.40
N MET A 77 3.16 4.15 -14.10
CA MET A 77 3.94 3.20 -13.32
C MET A 77 3.49 3.10 -11.85
N ILE A 78 3.14 4.19 -11.17
CA ILE A 78 2.62 4.11 -9.80
C ILE A 78 1.25 3.43 -9.74
N VAL A 79 0.41 3.59 -10.77
CA VAL A 79 -0.87 2.88 -10.88
C VAL A 79 -0.62 1.39 -11.13
N ALA A 80 0.35 1.04 -11.98
CA ALA A 80 0.72 -0.35 -12.22
C ALA A 80 1.35 -1.04 -11.00
N ALA A 81 2.07 -0.29 -10.16
CA ALA A 81 2.76 -0.81 -8.98
C ALA A 81 1.83 -1.48 -7.94
N THR A 82 0.51 -1.22 -7.98
CA THR A 82 -0.47 -1.90 -7.13
C THR A 82 -0.62 -3.39 -7.47
N VAL A 83 -0.32 -3.80 -8.70
CA VAL A 83 -0.67 -5.14 -9.20
C VAL A 83 0.38 -6.21 -8.87
N PRO A 84 1.67 -6.05 -9.22
CA PRO A 84 2.63 -7.15 -9.16
C PRO A 84 3.07 -7.50 -7.74
N GLY A 85 2.80 -6.65 -6.75
CA GLY A 85 3.24 -6.77 -5.37
C GLY A 85 2.12 -7.13 -4.38
N SER A 86 2.18 -6.54 -3.19
CA SER A 86 1.25 -6.73 -2.08
C SER A 86 -0.18 -6.33 -2.41
N GLY A 87 -0.37 -5.38 -3.34
CA GLY A 87 -1.69 -4.89 -3.70
C GLY A 87 -2.56 -5.87 -4.47
N LEU A 88 -1.97 -6.94 -5.05
CA LEU A 88 -2.74 -8.05 -5.63
C LEU A 88 -1.95 -9.37 -5.74
N MET A 89 -0.94 -9.45 -6.62
CA MET A 89 -0.37 -10.73 -7.07
C MET A 89 0.41 -11.50 -5.99
N ARG A 90 0.83 -10.86 -4.90
CA ARG A 90 1.44 -11.55 -3.76
C ARG A 90 0.46 -12.45 -3.02
N GLN A 91 -0.77 -11.99 -2.87
CA GLN A 91 -1.80 -12.71 -2.11
C GLN A 91 -2.70 -13.53 -3.03
N PHE A 92 -2.92 -13.07 -4.26
CA PHE A 92 -3.96 -13.56 -5.14
C PHE A 92 -3.76 -15.04 -5.56
N PRO A 93 -2.77 -15.43 -6.41
CA PRO A 93 -2.58 -16.83 -6.77
C PRO A 93 -2.35 -17.78 -5.59
N PRO A 94 -1.48 -17.46 -4.60
CA PRO A 94 -1.28 -18.34 -3.45
C PRO A 94 -2.58 -18.63 -2.70
N MET A 95 -3.38 -17.61 -2.39
CA MET A 95 -4.64 -17.81 -1.66
C MET A 95 -5.61 -18.78 -2.36
N LEU A 96 -5.65 -18.78 -3.70
CA LEU A 96 -6.53 -19.68 -4.47
C LEU A 96 -6.01 -21.12 -4.51
N ALA A 97 -4.69 -21.33 -4.45
CA ALA A 97 -4.06 -22.62 -4.56
C ALA A 97 -3.76 -23.28 -3.19
N SER A 98 -3.64 -22.50 -2.10
CA SER A 98 -3.20 -23.02 -0.80
C SER A 98 -4.16 -24.04 -0.19
N ALA A 99 -5.47 -23.82 -0.24
CA ALA A 99 -6.44 -24.73 0.38
C ALA A 99 -6.34 -26.17 -0.19
N PRO A 100 -6.43 -26.39 -1.52
CA PRO A 100 -6.29 -27.74 -2.07
C PRO A 100 -4.87 -28.31 -1.97
N TYR A 101 -3.83 -27.47 -1.75
CA TYR A 101 -2.47 -27.97 -1.54
C TYR A 101 -2.20 -28.43 -0.11
N LEU A 102 -2.67 -27.64 0.87
CA LEU A 102 -2.41 -27.88 2.29
C LEU A 102 -3.25 -29.03 2.85
N ALA A 103 -4.38 -29.35 2.22
CA ALA A 103 -5.29 -30.42 2.60
C ALA A 103 -4.61 -31.81 2.73
N GLN A 104 -5.29 -32.77 3.34
CA GLN A 104 -4.82 -34.13 3.66
C GLN A 104 -3.72 -34.23 4.70
N ARG A 105 -3.49 -33.16 5.48
CA ARG A 105 -2.71 -33.23 6.70
C ARG A 105 -3.61 -33.65 7.88
N PRO A 106 -3.19 -34.62 8.71
CA PRO A 106 -4.02 -35.15 9.80
C PRO A 106 -4.30 -34.15 10.92
N ASP A 107 -3.52 -33.06 11.01
CA ASP A 107 -3.64 -32.04 12.04
C ASP A 107 -4.57 -30.86 11.65
N LEU A 108 -5.18 -30.87 10.45
CA LEU A 108 -6.03 -29.78 10.00
C LEU A 108 -7.46 -29.90 10.51
N THR A 109 -7.99 -28.79 11.01
CA THR A 109 -9.39 -28.67 11.42
C THR A 109 -10.28 -27.99 10.37
N TRP A 110 -9.69 -27.38 9.35
CA TRP A 110 -10.39 -26.50 8.41
C TRP A 110 -10.71 -27.10 7.05
N GLU A 111 -10.15 -28.26 6.70
CA GLU A 111 -10.23 -28.82 5.34
C GLU A 111 -11.68 -28.91 4.83
N ASP A 112 -12.53 -29.57 5.62
CA ASP A 112 -13.95 -29.75 5.32
C ASP A 112 -14.70 -28.40 5.30
N ASP A 113 -14.42 -27.53 6.28
CA ASP A 113 -15.06 -26.24 6.41
C ASP A 113 -14.75 -25.30 5.23
N VAL A 114 -13.55 -25.39 4.65
CA VAL A 114 -13.12 -24.51 3.55
C VAL A 114 -13.40 -25.13 2.19
N LEU A 115 -12.95 -26.37 1.91
CA LEU A 115 -13.05 -26.97 0.58
C LEU A 115 -14.49 -27.32 0.21
N LYS A 116 -15.28 -27.87 1.15
CA LYS A 116 -16.68 -28.23 0.87
C LYS A 116 -17.58 -27.01 0.70
N ASN A 117 -17.27 -25.92 1.42
CA ASN A 117 -18.09 -24.71 1.39
C ASN A 117 -17.62 -23.66 0.37
N ALA A 118 -16.46 -23.83 -0.27
CA ALA A 118 -16.00 -22.92 -1.31
C ALA A 118 -16.86 -23.04 -2.59
N PRO A 119 -17.52 -21.97 -3.06
CA PRO A 119 -18.25 -22.00 -4.32
C PRO A 119 -17.34 -22.30 -5.52
N PRO A 120 -17.89 -22.91 -6.59
CA PRO A 120 -17.13 -23.17 -7.80
C PRO A 120 -16.50 -21.91 -8.40
N GLY A 121 -15.19 -21.94 -8.63
CA GLY A 121 -14.43 -20.81 -9.19
C GLY A 121 -13.94 -19.79 -8.15
N ILE A 122 -14.14 -20.05 -6.86
CA ILE A 122 -13.54 -19.25 -5.77
C ILE A 122 -12.11 -19.72 -5.47
N LEU A 123 -11.87 -21.03 -5.43
CA LEU A 123 -10.54 -21.65 -5.29
C LEU A 123 -10.04 -22.19 -6.63
N LEU A 124 -8.75 -22.54 -6.70
CA LEU A 124 -8.18 -23.25 -7.85
C LEU A 124 -8.84 -24.63 -8.03
N SER A 125 -9.10 -25.34 -6.94
CA SER A 125 -9.80 -26.62 -6.96
C SER A 125 -10.51 -26.91 -5.64
N ASN A 126 -11.68 -27.52 -5.75
CA ASN A 126 -12.42 -28.26 -4.72
C ASN A 126 -11.67 -29.49 -4.16
N ASP A 127 -10.86 -30.08 -5.03
CA ASP A 127 -10.22 -31.37 -4.79
C ASP A 127 -8.94 -31.20 -3.95
N PRO A 128 -8.87 -31.82 -2.76
CA PRO A 128 -7.67 -31.78 -1.92
C PRO A 128 -6.47 -32.49 -2.58
N ARG A 129 -6.65 -33.27 -3.65
CA ARG A 129 -5.59 -33.93 -4.44
C ARG A 129 -5.20 -33.17 -5.70
N SER A 130 -5.60 -31.91 -5.85
CA SER A 130 -5.40 -31.13 -7.08
C SER A 130 -3.94 -31.15 -7.60
N PRO A 131 -3.68 -31.77 -8.77
CA PRO A 131 -2.33 -31.80 -9.34
C PRO A 131 -1.79 -30.41 -9.68
N ALA A 132 -2.66 -29.46 -10.05
CA ALA A 132 -2.22 -28.10 -10.36
C ALA A 132 -1.87 -27.29 -9.11
N ALA A 133 -2.55 -27.52 -7.98
CA ALA A 133 -2.19 -26.92 -6.71
C ALA A 133 -0.83 -27.47 -6.25
N ARG A 134 -0.65 -28.79 -6.35
CA ARG A 134 0.63 -29.45 -6.06
C ARG A 134 1.78 -28.89 -6.91
N LYS A 135 1.60 -28.83 -8.23
CA LYS A 135 2.61 -28.27 -9.14
C LYS A 135 2.89 -26.78 -8.86
N PHE A 136 1.90 -26.00 -8.45
CA PHE A 136 2.09 -24.59 -8.09
C PHE A 136 3.00 -24.42 -6.86
N PHE A 137 2.90 -25.30 -5.87
CA PHE A 137 3.73 -25.24 -4.66
C PHE A 137 5.10 -25.91 -4.82
N GLU A 138 5.15 -27.05 -5.50
CA GLU A 138 6.39 -27.84 -5.67
C GLU A 138 7.29 -27.32 -6.82
N GLY A 139 6.70 -26.65 -7.82
CA GLY A 139 7.42 -26.13 -8.99
C GLY A 139 7.57 -27.15 -10.13
N THR A 140 8.33 -26.79 -11.16
CA THR A 140 8.64 -27.69 -12.28
C THR A 140 9.99 -28.36 -12.02
N PRO A 141 10.12 -29.69 -12.20
CA PRO A 141 11.40 -30.38 -12.08
C PRO A 141 12.50 -29.77 -12.96
N ARG A 142 13.75 -29.79 -12.47
CA ARG A 142 14.88 -29.23 -13.22
C ARG A 142 15.05 -29.93 -14.57
N GLY A 143 15.19 -29.15 -15.64
CA GLY A 143 15.37 -29.65 -17.00
C GLY A 143 14.06 -29.86 -17.78
N GLU A 144 12.91 -29.80 -17.11
CA GLU A 144 11.60 -29.84 -17.78
C GLU A 144 11.13 -28.44 -18.22
N PRO A 145 10.38 -28.34 -19.33
CA PRO A 145 9.80 -27.07 -19.74
C PRO A 145 8.71 -26.63 -18.75
N VAL A 146 8.84 -25.41 -18.23
CA VAL A 146 7.84 -24.81 -17.35
C VAL A 146 6.52 -24.61 -18.10
N ARG A 147 5.47 -25.29 -17.66
CA ARG A 147 4.12 -25.22 -18.23
C ARG A 147 3.10 -24.90 -17.15
N VAL A 148 2.49 -23.73 -17.26
CA VAL A 148 1.35 -23.28 -16.45
C VAL A 148 0.05 -23.89 -17.00
N PRO A 149 -0.77 -24.56 -16.18
CA PRO A 149 -2.05 -25.13 -16.60
C PRO A 149 -3.14 -24.04 -16.69
N TRP A 150 -3.03 -23.12 -17.66
CA TRP A 150 -3.93 -21.97 -17.81
C TRP A 150 -5.42 -22.34 -17.86
N GLY A 151 -5.76 -23.51 -18.40
CA GLY A 151 -7.15 -23.99 -18.44
C GLY A 151 -7.79 -24.15 -17.06
N GLN A 152 -7.01 -24.50 -16.02
CA GLN A 152 -7.53 -24.61 -14.65
C GLN A 152 -7.62 -23.26 -13.94
N TRP A 153 -6.73 -22.32 -14.30
CA TRP A 153 -6.72 -20.97 -13.74
C TRP A 153 -7.75 -20.02 -14.34
N VAL A 154 -8.21 -20.28 -15.58
CA VAL A 154 -9.10 -19.37 -16.30
C VAL A 154 -10.37 -19.07 -15.50
N ARG A 155 -10.99 -20.09 -14.89
CA ARG A 155 -12.25 -19.91 -14.16
C ARG A 155 -12.05 -19.05 -12.91
N PRO A 156 -11.11 -19.36 -11.99
CA PRO A 156 -10.83 -18.49 -10.85
C PRO A 156 -10.41 -17.07 -11.25
N PHE A 157 -9.60 -16.93 -12.31
CA PHE A 157 -9.17 -15.61 -12.79
C PHE A 157 -10.28 -14.77 -13.38
N VAL A 158 -11.22 -15.36 -14.12
CA VAL A 158 -12.39 -14.62 -14.60
C VAL A 158 -13.29 -14.24 -13.42
N THR A 159 -13.59 -15.18 -12.52
CA THR A 159 -14.42 -14.95 -11.33
C THR A 159 -13.90 -13.78 -10.50
N TRP A 160 -12.64 -13.83 -10.10
CA TRP A 160 -12.03 -12.77 -9.30
C TRP A 160 -11.66 -11.54 -10.13
N GLY A 161 -11.33 -11.70 -11.40
CA GLY A 161 -11.02 -10.60 -12.32
C GLY A 161 -12.19 -9.63 -12.47
N THR A 162 -13.44 -10.14 -12.45
CA THR A 162 -14.63 -9.26 -12.41
C THR A 162 -14.65 -8.41 -11.13
N TYR A 163 -14.38 -9.00 -9.96
CA TYR A 163 -14.30 -8.28 -8.69
C TYR A 163 -13.15 -7.27 -8.67
N VAL A 164 -11.95 -7.65 -9.12
CA VAL A 164 -10.77 -6.77 -9.25
C VAL A 164 -11.11 -5.57 -10.14
N GLY A 165 -11.71 -5.82 -11.31
CA GLY A 165 -12.09 -4.77 -12.25
C GLY A 165 -13.08 -3.77 -11.64
N LEU A 166 -14.14 -4.27 -10.99
CA LEU A 166 -15.14 -3.44 -10.31
C LEU A 166 -14.53 -2.66 -9.13
N PHE A 167 -13.67 -3.28 -8.34
CA PHE A 167 -12.98 -2.66 -7.21
C PHE A 167 -12.05 -1.53 -7.66
N TYR A 168 -11.25 -1.76 -8.71
CA TYR A 168 -10.38 -0.73 -9.28
C TYR A 168 -11.16 0.40 -9.95
N LEU A 169 -12.25 0.10 -10.66
CA LEU A 169 -13.13 1.12 -11.24
C LEU A 169 -13.75 2.00 -10.17
N ALA A 170 -14.38 1.40 -9.15
CA ALA A 170 -14.94 2.13 -8.02
C ALA A 170 -13.87 3.00 -7.32
N THR A 171 -12.65 2.48 -7.15
CA THR A 171 -11.54 3.25 -6.58
C THR A 171 -11.16 4.46 -7.43
N ILE A 172 -11.01 4.30 -8.74
CA ILE A 172 -10.67 5.40 -9.67
C ILE A 172 -11.78 6.45 -9.70
N PHE A 173 -13.05 6.04 -9.74
CA PHE A 173 -14.18 6.95 -9.74
C PHE A 173 -14.32 7.70 -8.41
N LEU A 174 -14.06 7.02 -7.28
CA LEU A 174 -13.97 7.68 -5.98
C LEU A 174 -12.84 8.73 -5.95
N CYS A 175 -11.68 8.42 -6.54
CA CYS A 175 -10.59 9.40 -6.68
C CYS A 175 -11.01 10.59 -7.54
N GLY A 176 -11.68 10.34 -8.68
CA GLY A 176 -12.18 11.40 -9.56
C GLY A 176 -13.16 12.32 -8.85
N LEU A 177 -14.08 11.74 -8.06
CA LEU A 177 -15.07 12.50 -7.29
C LEU A 177 -14.39 13.40 -6.25
N LEU A 178 -13.42 12.88 -5.51
CA LEU A 178 -12.75 13.59 -4.41
C LEU A 178 -11.59 14.49 -4.85
N ARG A 179 -11.12 14.40 -6.10
CA ARG A 179 -9.94 15.15 -6.58
C ARG A 179 -10.09 16.64 -6.30
N ARG A 180 -11.16 17.28 -6.76
CA ARG A 180 -11.33 18.73 -6.60
C ARG A 180 -11.35 19.16 -5.14
N GLN A 181 -12.11 18.44 -4.32
CA GLN A 181 -12.24 18.70 -2.90
C GLN A 181 -10.88 18.63 -2.20
N TRP A 182 -10.05 17.64 -2.52
CA TRP A 182 -8.76 17.44 -1.84
C TRP A 182 -7.62 18.25 -2.45
N VAL A 183 -7.56 18.37 -3.77
CA VAL A 183 -6.46 19.07 -4.46
C VAL A 183 -6.67 20.57 -4.46
N ASP A 184 -7.88 21.04 -4.75
CA ASP A 184 -8.13 22.46 -5.02
C ASP A 184 -8.72 23.18 -3.79
N SER A 185 -9.72 22.56 -3.14
CA SER A 185 -10.40 23.16 -1.98
C SER A 185 -9.60 23.00 -0.69
N GLU A 186 -9.17 21.78 -0.37
CA GLU A 186 -8.41 21.50 0.86
C GLU A 186 -6.89 21.62 0.70
N ARG A 187 -6.40 21.71 -0.54
CA ARG A 187 -4.98 21.88 -0.88
C ARG A 187 -4.06 20.94 -0.12
N LEU A 188 -4.39 19.64 -0.13
CA LEU A 188 -3.58 18.63 0.54
C LEU A 188 -2.14 18.62 0.00
N PHE A 189 -1.21 18.14 0.83
CA PHE A 189 0.22 18.30 0.60
C PHE A 189 0.79 17.37 -0.49
N PHE A 190 0.31 16.13 -0.58
CA PHE A 190 0.73 15.12 -1.56
C PHE A 190 2.26 14.91 -1.65
N ALA A 191 2.90 14.60 -0.52
CA ALA A 191 4.37 14.49 -0.44
C ALA A 191 4.94 13.50 -1.47
N THR A 192 4.31 12.34 -1.64
CA THR A 192 4.78 11.28 -2.55
C THR A 192 4.67 11.67 -4.03
N ALA A 193 3.70 12.51 -4.42
CA ALA A 193 3.64 13.09 -5.77
C ALA A 193 4.60 14.29 -5.93
N ARG A 194 4.89 15.02 -4.86
CA ARG A 194 5.73 16.22 -4.90
C ARG A 194 7.20 15.91 -5.20
N VAL A 195 7.75 14.86 -4.59
CA VAL A 195 9.13 14.41 -4.81
C VAL A 195 9.47 14.21 -6.31
N PRO A 196 8.71 13.41 -7.10
CA PRO A 196 8.99 13.21 -8.52
C PRO A 196 8.72 14.46 -9.37
N MET A 197 7.75 15.30 -8.99
CA MET A 197 7.50 16.58 -9.66
C MET A 197 8.69 17.53 -9.52
N GLU A 198 9.24 17.66 -8.31
CA GLU A 198 10.45 18.48 -8.04
C GLU A 198 11.67 17.90 -8.75
N PHE A 199 11.85 16.58 -8.74
CA PHE A 199 12.96 15.92 -9.42
C PHE A 199 12.98 16.17 -10.93
N THR A 200 11.80 16.28 -11.57
CA THR A 200 11.65 16.46 -13.02
C THR A 200 11.45 17.91 -13.45
N GLU A 201 11.51 18.86 -12.52
CA GLU A 201 11.36 20.28 -12.79
C GLU A 201 12.59 20.84 -13.55
N GLY A 202 12.34 21.67 -14.57
CA GLY A 202 13.39 22.37 -15.30
C GLY A 202 14.26 21.51 -16.23
N VAL A 203 13.84 20.27 -16.55
CA VAL A 203 14.60 19.33 -17.40
C VAL A 203 14.89 19.84 -18.83
N ARG A 204 14.12 20.82 -19.33
CA ARG A 204 14.35 21.47 -20.64
C ARG A 204 14.95 22.88 -20.57
N GLU A 205 15.36 23.38 -19.41
CA GLU A 205 15.97 24.73 -19.25
C GLU A 205 17.43 24.83 -19.75
N GLY A 206 17.83 24.05 -20.77
CA GLY A 206 19.13 24.17 -21.43
C GLY A 206 20.37 23.64 -20.68
N LYS A 207 20.33 23.36 -19.36
CA LYS A 207 21.49 22.76 -18.63
C LYS A 207 21.37 21.23 -18.45
N PHE A 208 22.47 20.54 -18.11
CA PHE A 208 22.54 19.05 -18.12
C PHE A 208 21.77 18.42 -16.97
N LEU A 209 21.94 18.94 -15.75
CA LEU A 209 21.22 18.48 -14.57
C LEU A 209 19.89 19.23 -14.37
N PRO A 210 18.82 18.56 -13.90
CA PRO A 210 17.61 19.22 -13.40
C PRO A 210 17.93 20.30 -12.36
N LYS A 211 17.06 21.31 -12.22
CA LYS A 211 17.32 22.46 -11.34
C LYS A 211 17.59 22.05 -9.90
N VAL A 212 16.83 21.08 -9.40
CA VAL A 212 16.91 20.54 -8.04
C VAL A 212 18.25 19.84 -7.77
N MET A 213 18.80 19.12 -8.75
CA MET A 213 20.10 18.43 -8.62
C MET A 213 21.31 19.37 -8.63
N ARG A 214 21.13 20.67 -8.86
CA ARG A 214 22.20 21.67 -8.75
C ARG A 214 22.35 22.18 -7.31
N SER A 215 21.44 21.81 -6.41
CA SER A 215 21.51 22.19 -5.00
C SER A 215 22.60 21.40 -4.28
N LYS A 216 23.60 22.11 -3.72
CA LYS A 216 24.67 21.49 -2.91
C LYS A 216 24.11 20.67 -1.75
N ALA A 217 23.10 21.20 -1.06
CA ALA A 217 22.47 20.51 0.07
C ALA A 217 21.83 19.17 -0.34
N LEU A 218 21.19 19.13 -1.51
CA LEU A 218 20.63 17.89 -2.05
C LEU A 218 21.72 16.88 -2.38
N CYS A 219 22.78 17.29 -3.07
CA CYS A 219 23.90 16.41 -3.38
C CYS A 219 24.54 15.84 -2.11
N ILE A 220 24.72 16.67 -1.07
CA ILE A 220 25.22 16.22 0.23
C ILE A 220 24.31 15.15 0.83
N GLY A 221 23.00 15.41 0.91
CA GLY A 221 22.04 14.43 1.44
C GLY A 221 22.03 13.12 0.65
N ALA A 222 22.10 13.19 -0.69
CA ALA A 222 22.14 12.02 -1.55
C ALA A 222 23.43 11.21 -1.38
N VAL A 223 24.59 11.87 -1.41
CA VAL A 223 25.90 11.23 -1.26
C VAL A 223 26.04 10.58 0.11
N LEU A 224 25.70 11.28 1.19
CA LEU A 224 25.75 10.71 2.55
C LEU A 224 24.90 9.45 2.66
N THR A 225 23.70 9.47 2.08
CA THR A 225 22.79 8.33 2.13
C THR A 225 23.27 7.16 1.27
N ILE A 226 23.83 7.44 0.09
CA ILE A 226 24.45 6.41 -0.77
C ILE A 226 25.63 5.77 -0.05
N LEU A 227 26.52 6.56 0.54
CA LEU A 227 27.67 6.03 1.30
C LEU A 227 27.21 5.18 2.49
N PHE A 228 26.19 5.63 3.22
CA PHE A 228 25.61 4.86 4.32
C PHE A 228 24.94 3.57 3.82
N GLY A 229 24.30 3.59 2.66
CA GLY A 229 23.74 2.40 2.03
C GLY A 229 24.81 1.39 1.57
N LEU A 230 25.91 1.86 0.99
CA LEU A 230 27.06 1.01 0.64
C LEU A 230 27.71 0.42 1.89
N LEU A 231 27.84 1.19 2.97
CA LEU A 231 28.33 0.68 4.24
C LEU A 231 27.41 -0.42 4.78
N ARG A 232 26.08 -0.26 4.67
CA ARG A 232 25.10 -1.30 5.03
C ARG A 232 25.24 -2.60 4.24
N LEU A 233 25.80 -2.55 3.04
CA LEU A 233 26.06 -3.72 2.21
C LEU A 233 27.45 -4.33 2.40
N ALA A 234 28.37 -3.64 3.09
CA ALA A 234 29.75 -4.10 3.24
C ALA A 234 29.88 -5.56 3.71
N PRO A 235 29.02 -6.10 4.61
CA PRO A 235 29.08 -7.52 4.99
C PRO A 235 28.87 -8.51 3.83
N LEU A 236 28.14 -8.12 2.78
CA LEU A 236 27.97 -8.96 1.58
C LEU A 236 29.30 -9.15 0.84
N LEU A 237 30.22 -8.17 0.93
CA LEU A 237 31.55 -8.25 0.31
C LEU A 237 32.44 -9.26 1.04
N THR A 238 32.15 -9.57 2.30
CA THR A 238 32.87 -10.55 3.12
C THR A 238 32.15 -11.91 3.20
N GLY A 239 31.14 -12.14 2.36
CA GLY A 239 30.42 -13.40 2.26
C GLY A 239 29.24 -13.58 3.24
N ALA A 240 28.76 -12.51 3.88
CA ALA A 240 27.53 -12.60 4.70
C ALA A 240 26.29 -12.79 3.81
N ASP A 241 25.26 -13.44 4.36
CA ASP A 241 24.00 -13.70 3.66
C ASP A 241 23.12 -12.45 3.46
N ALA A 242 23.38 -11.39 4.22
CA ALA A 242 22.64 -10.14 4.17
C ALA A 242 23.50 -8.94 4.62
N GLY A 243 23.12 -7.73 4.20
CA GLY A 243 23.66 -6.50 4.76
C GLY A 243 23.24 -6.27 6.21
N TRP A 244 23.91 -5.35 6.90
CA TRP A 244 23.58 -5.00 8.29
C TRP A 244 22.53 -3.88 8.36
N ARG A 245 21.78 -3.86 9.47
CA ARG A 245 20.79 -2.82 9.80
C ARG A 245 21.18 -2.15 11.09
N VAL A 246 21.01 -0.83 11.15
CA VAL A 246 21.22 -0.07 12.38
C VAL A 246 19.92 -0.08 13.18
N VAL A 247 19.99 -0.71 14.36
CA VAL A 247 18.87 -0.93 15.26
C VAL A 247 19.31 -0.53 16.67
N ILE A 248 18.50 0.29 17.34
CA ILE A 248 18.66 0.59 18.76
C ILE A 248 17.83 -0.43 19.53
N PRO A 249 18.43 -1.31 20.35
CA PRO A 249 17.74 -2.44 20.98
C PRO A 249 16.92 -1.96 22.18
N ILE A 250 15.83 -1.24 21.93
CA ILE A 250 15.01 -0.60 22.96
C ILE A 250 14.32 -1.66 23.81
N GLN A 251 13.84 -2.77 23.24
CA GLN A 251 13.26 -3.82 24.06
C GLN A 251 14.31 -4.39 25.01
N GLN A 252 15.52 -4.66 24.52
CA GLN A 252 16.59 -5.21 25.32
C GLN A 252 16.99 -4.30 26.48
N ILE A 253 16.92 -2.98 26.29
CA ILE A 253 17.17 -1.99 27.36
C ILE A 253 16.06 -2.03 28.42
N LEU A 254 14.83 -2.42 28.03
CA LEU A 254 13.68 -2.55 28.93
C LEU A 254 13.54 -3.95 29.54
N GLU A 255 14.30 -4.93 29.06
CA GLU A 255 14.38 -6.26 29.68
C GLU A 255 14.76 -6.09 31.16
N GLU A 256 14.16 -6.91 32.02
CA GLU A 256 14.33 -6.86 33.48
C GLU A 256 13.81 -5.58 34.19
N THR A 257 13.22 -4.64 33.44
CA THR A 257 12.54 -3.48 34.04
C THR A 257 11.05 -3.75 34.26
N ALA A 258 10.39 -2.89 35.03
CA ALA A 258 8.93 -2.89 35.17
C ALA A 258 8.18 -2.57 33.85
N LEU A 259 8.86 -2.36 32.73
CA LEU A 259 8.29 -2.06 31.42
C LEU A 259 8.54 -3.15 30.37
N ASP A 260 9.16 -4.28 30.74
CA ASP A 260 9.50 -5.36 29.81
C ASP A 260 8.27 -5.87 29.02
N TYR A 261 7.11 -6.01 29.71
CA TYR A 261 5.86 -6.49 29.12
C TYR A 261 5.27 -5.58 28.02
N VAL A 262 5.77 -4.34 27.86
CA VAL A 262 5.29 -3.40 26.84
C VAL A 262 5.74 -3.83 25.44
N LEU A 263 6.81 -4.63 25.33
CA LEU A 263 7.38 -5.21 24.09
C LEU A 263 7.86 -4.18 23.03
N VAL A 264 8.42 -3.04 23.45
CA VAL A 264 8.84 -1.90 22.59
C VAL A 264 9.67 -2.31 21.39
N SER A 265 9.10 -2.12 20.19
CA SER A 265 9.81 -2.32 18.93
C SER A 265 11.05 -1.46 18.88
N ASP A 266 12.16 -2.11 18.57
CA ASP A 266 13.46 -1.48 18.48
C ASP A 266 13.50 -0.28 17.53
N GLY A 267 14.42 0.64 17.83
CA GLY A 267 14.61 1.87 17.07
C GLY A 267 15.32 1.61 15.75
N LYS A 268 14.55 1.33 14.69
CA LYS A 268 15.07 1.07 13.34
C LYS A 268 15.31 2.39 12.59
N ILE A 269 16.49 2.51 11.96
CA ILE A 269 16.91 3.70 11.23
C ILE A 269 16.80 3.46 9.71
N TYR A 270 15.81 4.12 9.10
CA TYR A 270 15.56 4.11 7.66
C TYR A 270 15.72 5.53 7.10
N PRO A 271 16.83 5.85 6.39
CA PRO A 271 17.06 7.18 5.83
C PRO A 271 15.90 7.70 4.98
N LEU A 272 15.29 6.85 4.16
CA LEU A 272 14.11 7.21 3.36
C LEU A 272 12.92 7.64 4.24
N ALA A 273 12.66 6.94 5.33
CA ALA A 273 11.58 7.29 6.25
C ALA A 273 11.87 8.59 7.01
N ILE A 274 13.12 8.82 7.43
CA ILE A 274 13.57 10.08 8.04
C ILE A 274 13.38 11.25 7.05
N GLY A 275 13.77 11.06 5.80
CA GLY A 275 13.60 12.04 4.73
C GLY A 275 12.13 12.40 4.50
N PHE A 276 11.24 11.42 4.39
CA PHE A 276 9.80 11.68 4.31
C PHE A 276 9.26 12.37 5.56
N ALA A 277 9.63 11.91 6.76
CA ALA A 277 9.19 12.52 8.02
C ALA A 277 9.57 14.00 8.13
N PHE A 278 10.72 14.41 7.58
CA PHE A 278 11.10 15.83 7.50
C PHE A 278 10.25 16.60 6.46
N LEU A 279 9.95 15.98 5.32
CA LEU A 279 9.24 16.64 4.21
C LEU A 279 7.73 16.80 4.46
N VAL A 280 7.10 15.90 5.21
CA VAL A 280 5.66 15.96 5.54
C VAL A 280 5.36 17.00 6.63
N PRO A 281 4.11 17.48 6.76
CA PRO A 281 3.73 18.40 7.84
C PRO A 281 4.17 17.92 9.24
N SER A 282 4.69 18.84 10.06
CA SER A 282 5.31 18.50 11.37
C SER A 282 4.31 17.86 12.34
N ASP A 283 3.03 18.23 12.26
CA ASP A 283 1.95 17.65 13.04
C ASP A 283 1.76 16.17 12.71
N VAL A 284 1.86 15.80 11.43
CA VAL A 284 1.75 14.41 10.99
C VAL A 284 2.95 13.60 11.45
N SER A 285 4.18 14.10 11.23
CA SER A 285 5.38 13.37 11.64
C SER A 285 5.46 13.19 13.15
N LEU A 286 5.05 14.20 13.94
CA LEU A 286 4.88 14.10 15.40
C LEU A 286 3.90 12.99 15.76
N SER A 287 2.73 12.99 15.12
CA SER A 287 1.64 12.11 15.51
C SER A 287 1.95 10.63 15.30
N VAL A 288 2.73 10.27 14.27
CA VAL A 288 3.09 8.86 14.01
C VAL A 288 3.82 8.23 15.20
N TRP A 289 4.86 8.90 15.71
CA TRP A 289 5.63 8.36 16.84
C TRP A 289 4.94 8.63 18.18
N PHE A 290 4.24 9.76 18.33
CA PHE A 290 3.48 10.07 19.53
C PHE A 290 2.38 9.03 19.79
N PHE A 291 1.58 8.69 18.77
CA PHE A 291 0.51 7.72 18.98
C PHE A 291 1.04 6.29 19.17
N TYR A 292 2.20 5.96 18.60
CA TYR A 292 2.88 4.71 18.94
C TYR A 292 3.25 4.67 20.43
N ALA A 293 3.85 5.74 20.97
CA ALA A 293 4.14 5.85 22.39
C ALA A 293 2.86 5.85 23.24
N PHE A 294 1.79 6.49 22.77
CA PHE A 294 0.47 6.47 23.42
C PHE A 294 -0.13 5.05 23.48
N MET A 295 0.02 4.26 22.42
CA MET A 295 -0.39 2.85 22.42
C MET A 295 0.43 2.04 23.44
N CYS A 296 1.75 2.25 23.50
CA CYS A 296 2.58 1.65 24.55
C CYS A 296 2.10 2.04 25.95
N LEU A 297 1.74 3.30 26.16
CA LEU A 297 1.18 3.79 27.42
C LEU A 297 -0.17 3.13 27.75
N GLN A 298 -1.05 2.93 26.77
CA GLN A 298 -2.31 2.19 26.99
C GLN A 298 -2.04 0.75 27.47
N ILE A 299 -1.02 0.09 26.92
CA ILE A 299 -0.61 -1.26 27.35
C ILE A 299 -0.10 -1.22 28.80
N VAL A 300 0.74 -0.23 29.15
CA VAL A 300 1.22 -0.02 30.54
C VAL A 300 0.08 0.16 31.51
N ILE A 301 -0.87 1.05 31.19
CA ILE A 301 -2.02 1.35 32.06
C ILE A 301 -2.91 0.11 32.20
N ALA A 302 -3.18 -0.60 31.11
CA ALA A 302 -3.98 -1.81 31.13
C ALA A 302 -3.36 -2.90 32.01
N GLN A 303 -2.03 -3.07 31.93
CA GLN A 303 -1.29 -3.98 32.79
C GLN A 303 -1.35 -3.55 34.26
N SER A 304 -1.12 -2.27 34.56
CA SER A 304 -1.03 -1.79 35.95
C SER A 304 -2.34 -1.89 36.72
N ILE A 305 -3.49 -1.83 36.04
CA ILE A 305 -4.81 -2.03 36.64
C ILE A 305 -5.28 -3.51 36.63
N GLY A 306 -4.39 -4.45 36.33
CA GLY A 306 -4.69 -5.88 36.31
C GLY A 306 -5.60 -6.34 35.17
N ARG A 307 -5.66 -5.57 34.07
CA ARG A 307 -6.45 -5.89 32.86
C ARG A 307 -5.55 -5.89 31.62
N PRO A 308 -4.55 -6.79 31.55
CA PRO A 308 -3.63 -6.87 30.42
C PRO A 308 -4.39 -6.95 29.09
N LEU A 309 -3.95 -6.19 28.09
CA LEU A 309 -4.50 -6.31 26.74
C LEU A 309 -4.03 -7.65 26.16
N GLU A 310 -4.98 -8.54 25.86
CA GLU A 310 -4.73 -9.82 25.19
C GLU A 310 -3.86 -9.60 23.95
N SER A 311 -2.79 -10.39 23.78
CA SER A 311 -1.86 -10.29 22.65
C SER A 311 -1.16 -8.92 22.46
N GLY A 312 -1.14 -8.06 23.49
CA GLY A 312 -0.37 -6.83 23.54
C GLY A 312 -0.67 -5.85 22.40
N ARG A 313 0.37 -5.53 21.60
CA ARG A 313 0.39 -4.50 20.53
C ARG A 313 -0.50 -4.78 19.33
N SER A 314 -0.96 -6.01 19.19
CA SER A 314 -1.89 -6.43 18.14
C SER A 314 -3.13 -7.05 18.76
N GLY A 315 -3.40 -6.69 20.01
CA GLY A 315 -4.50 -7.20 20.78
C GLY A 315 -5.87 -6.81 20.23
N PRO A 316 -6.91 -7.65 20.44
CA PRO A 316 -8.26 -7.38 19.97
C PRO A 316 -8.77 -5.98 20.34
N PHE A 317 -8.47 -5.48 21.56
CA PHE A 317 -8.90 -4.15 21.99
C PHE A 317 -8.36 -3.04 21.09
N LEU A 318 -7.06 -3.06 20.77
CA LEU A 318 -6.41 -2.06 19.92
C LEU A 318 -6.89 -2.17 18.47
N LEU A 319 -7.18 -3.37 17.97
CA LEU A 319 -7.78 -3.56 16.65
C LEU A 319 -9.18 -2.96 16.58
N TRP A 320 -10.00 -3.13 17.63
CA TRP A 320 -11.31 -2.46 17.72
C TRP A 320 -11.18 -0.95 17.80
N GLN A 321 -10.22 -0.42 18.57
CA GLN A 321 -9.92 1.01 18.63
C GLN A 321 -9.52 1.57 17.26
N GLN A 322 -8.63 0.88 16.54
CA GLN A 322 -8.27 1.29 15.19
C GLN A 322 -9.46 1.24 14.23
N SER A 323 -10.31 0.20 14.31
CA SER A 323 -11.51 0.11 13.47
C SER A 323 -12.48 1.27 13.73
N GLY A 324 -12.72 1.63 14.99
CA GLY A 324 -13.54 2.78 15.36
C GLY A 324 -12.98 4.10 14.87
N ALA A 325 -11.65 4.26 14.96
CA ALA A 325 -10.96 5.44 14.45
C ALA A 325 -11.10 5.57 12.92
N PHE A 326 -10.95 4.47 12.17
CA PHE A 326 -11.16 4.45 10.72
C PHE A 326 -12.60 4.82 10.34
N LEU A 327 -13.59 4.28 11.03
CA LEU A 327 -15.00 4.55 10.76
C LEU A 327 -15.36 6.02 11.02
N ALA A 328 -14.98 6.54 12.19
CA ALA A 328 -15.21 7.94 12.55
C ALA A 328 -14.53 8.89 11.56
N MET A 329 -13.30 8.57 11.14
CA MET A 329 -12.57 9.37 10.16
C MET A 329 -13.23 9.34 8.79
N ALA A 330 -13.66 8.16 8.31
CA ALA A 330 -14.35 8.01 7.03
C ALA A 330 -15.67 8.81 6.99
N VAL A 331 -16.50 8.64 8.03
CA VAL A 331 -17.76 9.39 8.17
C VAL A 331 -17.50 10.89 8.27
N GLY A 332 -16.52 11.31 9.06
CA GLY A 332 -16.14 12.71 9.19
C GLY A 332 -15.69 13.34 7.87
N MET A 333 -14.90 12.63 7.06
CA MET A 333 -14.49 13.10 5.73
C MET A 333 -15.68 13.23 4.76
N LEU A 334 -16.57 12.23 4.72
CA LEU A 334 -17.77 12.30 3.89
C LEU A 334 -18.69 13.43 4.33
N TYR A 335 -18.84 13.63 5.65
CA TYR A 335 -19.60 14.74 6.21
C TYR A 335 -19.00 16.09 5.80
N MET A 336 -17.68 16.28 5.88
CA MET A 336 -17.01 17.50 5.44
C MET A 336 -17.22 17.77 3.95
N ALA A 337 -17.19 16.72 3.11
CA ALA A 337 -17.39 16.83 1.66
C ALA A 337 -18.87 16.90 1.22
N ARG A 338 -19.84 16.72 2.12
CA ARG A 338 -21.27 16.52 1.78
C ARG A 338 -21.87 17.55 0.84
N ARG A 339 -21.55 18.84 1.02
CA ARG A 339 -22.09 19.93 0.18
C ARG A 339 -21.58 19.83 -1.25
N TYR A 340 -20.30 19.51 -1.40
CA TYR A 340 -19.67 19.31 -2.69
C TYR A 340 -20.19 18.04 -3.36
N LEU A 341 -20.24 16.91 -2.64
CA LEU A 341 -20.76 15.63 -3.16
C LEU A 341 -22.22 15.75 -3.60
N TRP A 342 -23.05 16.47 -2.84
CA TRP A 342 -24.43 16.76 -3.22
C TRP A 342 -24.53 17.62 -4.49
N GLY A 343 -23.63 18.58 -4.67
CA GLY A 343 -23.52 19.37 -5.89
C GLY A 343 -23.17 18.53 -7.12
N VAL A 344 -22.26 17.56 -6.97
CA VAL A 344 -21.93 16.61 -8.07
C VAL A 344 -23.09 15.66 -8.35
N ALA A 345 -23.79 15.19 -7.32
CA ALA A 345 -24.97 14.34 -7.51
C ALA A 345 -26.06 15.09 -8.29
N LYS A 346 -26.39 16.32 -7.92
CA LYS A 346 -27.35 17.17 -8.67
C LYS A 346 -26.97 17.31 -10.15
N MET A 347 -25.68 17.51 -10.42
CA MET A 347 -25.16 17.59 -11.79
C MET A 347 -25.32 16.28 -12.56
N ALA A 348 -25.09 15.14 -11.90
CA ALA A 348 -25.25 13.83 -12.53
C ALA A 348 -26.70 13.54 -12.98
N PHE A 349 -27.68 14.23 -12.39
CA PHE A 349 -29.10 14.20 -12.77
C PHE A 349 -29.53 15.41 -13.62
N GLY A 350 -28.60 16.11 -14.28
CA GLY A 350 -28.89 17.21 -15.21
C GLY A 350 -29.08 18.59 -14.56
N GLY A 351 -28.90 18.70 -13.24
CA GLY A 351 -28.95 19.98 -12.53
C GLY A 351 -27.67 20.83 -12.69
N ARG A 352 -27.71 22.08 -12.20
CA ARG A 352 -26.50 22.91 -12.07
C ARG A 352 -25.60 22.34 -10.97
N GLY A 353 -24.29 22.30 -11.23
CA GLY A 353 -23.32 21.88 -10.24
C GLY A 353 -21.95 22.53 -10.43
N PRO A 354 -20.91 22.05 -9.73
CA PRO A 354 -19.59 22.69 -9.69
C PRO A 354 -18.86 22.63 -11.04
N ASP A 355 -18.12 23.66 -11.43
CA ASP A 355 -17.39 23.69 -12.73
C ASP A 355 -16.53 22.42 -12.98
N GLN A 356 -16.64 21.81 -14.17
CA GLN A 356 -15.94 20.57 -14.52
C GLN A 356 -14.85 20.77 -15.59
N SER A 357 -14.58 22.02 -15.99
CA SER A 357 -13.63 22.35 -17.07
C SER A 357 -12.23 21.77 -16.81
N GLU A 358 -11.81 21.74 -15.55
CA GLU A 358 -10.49 21.29 -15.10
C GLU A 358 -10.43 19.81 -14.67
N GLU A 359 -11.55 19.09 -14.68
CA GLU A 359 -11.58 17.72 -14.16
C GLU A 359 -11.07 16.67 -15.17
N PRO A 360 -10.15 15.77 -14.76
CA PRO A 360 -9.73 14.63 -15.58
C PRO A 360 -10.87 13.63 -15.82
N ILE A 361 -11.75 13.44 -14.83
CA ILE A 361 -12.96 12.63 -14.92
C ILE A 361 -14.15 13.55 -14.68
N HIS A 362 -15.06 13.63 -15.65
CA HIS A 362 -16.26 14.42 -15.51
C HIS A 362 -17.10 13.94 -14.31
N GLY A 363 -17.58 14.85 -13.48
CA GLY A 363 -18.28 14.54 -12.22
C GLY A 363 -19.48 13.60 -12.39
N GLY A 364 -20.27 13.77 -13.45
CA GLY A 364 -21.37 12.84 -13.76
C GLY A 364 -20.91 11.41 -14.08
N LEU A 365 -19.80 11.27 -14.82
CA LEU A 365 -19.21 9.96 -15.11
C LEU A 365 -18.60 9.34 -13.84
N ALA A 366 -17.94 10.15 -13.01
CA ALA A 366 -17.41 9.69 -11.72
C ALA A 366 -18.53 9.20 -10.78
N PHE A 367 -19.64 9.92 -10.71
CA PHE A 367 -20.78 9.57 -9.87
C PHE A 367 -21.43 8.25 -10.32
N TRP A 368 -21.86 8.15 -11.58
CA TRP A 368 -22.50 6.95 -12.10
C TRP A 368 -21.54 5.77 -12.17
N GLY A 369 -20.29 6.00 -12.55
CA GLY A 369 -19.25 4.98 -12.58
C GLY A 369 -18.99 4.38 -11.20
N LEU A 370 -18.93 5.22 -10.15
CA LEU A 370 -18.82 4.75 -8.78
C LEU A 370 -20.05 3.94 -8.36
N LEU A 371 -21.26 4.46 -8.58
CA LEU A 371 -22.50 3.80 -8.19
C LEU A 371 -22.66 2.42 -8.85
N LEU A 372 -22.44 2.33 -10.16
CA LEU A 372 -22.53 1.08 -10.92
C LEU A 372 -21.47 0.08 -10.49
N SER A 373 -20.24 0.55 -10.20
CA SER A 373 -19.16 -0.33 -9.75
C SER A 373 -19.43 -0.88 -8.34
N LEU A 374 -19.93 -0.04 -7.42
CA LEU A 374 -20.34 -0.48 -6.08
C LEU A 374 -21.54 -1.46 -6.14
N ALA A 375 -22.54 -1.18 -6.98
CA ALA A 375 -23.66 -2.09 -7.22
C ALA A 375 -23.19 -3.44 -7.79
N GLY A 376 -22.23 -3.41 -8.72
CA GLY A 376 -21.59 -4.62 -9.27
C GLY A 376 -20.87 -5.44 -8.19
N LEU A 377 -20.13 -4.78 -7.27
CA LEU A 377 -19.47 -5.47 -6.16
C LEU A 377 -20.49 -6.13 -5.22
N VAL A 378 -21.61 -5.46 -4.94
CA VAL A 378 -22.71 -6.04 -4.14
C VAL A 378 -23.32 -7.23 -4.87
N ALA A 379 -23.64 -7.11 -6.16
CA ALA A 379 -24.19 -8.18 -6.97
C ALA A 379 -23.26 -9.40 -7.05
N TRP A 380 -21.95 -9.17 -7.17
CA TRP A 380 -20.93 -10.24 -7.14
C TRP A 380 -20.96 -10.99 -5.80
N ASN A 381 -21.05 -10.27 -4.68
CA ASN A 381 -21.15 -10.87 -3.35
C ASN A 381 -22.44 -11.70 -3.19
N LEU A 382 -23.58 -11.17 -3.66
CA LEU A 382 -24.86 -11.90 -3.67
C LEU A 382 -24.78 -13.19 -4.47
N HIS A 383 -24.15 -13.16 -5.64
CA HIS A 383 -23.97 -14.33 -6.51
C HIS A 383 -23.23 -15.47 -5.80
N PHE A 384 -22.28 -15.15 -4.91
CA PHE A 384 -21.52 -16.12 -4.13
C PHE A 384 -22.10 -16.39 -2.73
N GLY A 385 -23.39 -16.08 -2.52
CA GLY A 385 -24.14 -16.47 -1.32
C GLY A 385 -23.95 -15.56 -0.11
N VAL A 386 -23.32 -14.39 -0.27
CA VAL A 386 -23.28 -13.36 0.78
C VAL A 386 -24.64 -12.66 0.82
N SER A 387 -25.27 -12.53 1.99
CA SER A 387 -26.56 -11.85 2.12
C SER A 387 -26.46 -10.35 1.76
N LEU A 388 -27.57 -9.73 1.33
CA LEU A 388 -27.58 -8.32 0.91
C LEU A 388 -27.04 -7.37 1.98
N GLY A 389 -27.46 -7.55 3.24
CA GLY A 389 -26.98 -6.74 4.36
C GLY A 389 -25.47 -6.91 4.59
N ALA A 390 -24.97 -8.14 4.53
CA ALA A 390 -23.55 -8.43 4.67
C ALA A 390 -22.72 -7.86 3.49
N ALA A 391 -23.22 -7.99 2.27
CA ALA A 391 -22.58 -7.48 1.06
C ALA A 391 -22.46 -5.95 1.08
N LEU A 392 -23.55 -5.25 1.41
CA LEU A 392 -23.55 -3.79 1.56
C LEU A 392 -22.56 -3.33 2.63
N ALA A 393 -22.55 -3.99 3.79
CA ALA A 393 -21.65 -3.66 4.88
C ALA A 393 -20.18 -3.96 4.54
N LEU A 394 -19.89 -5.09 3.88
CA LEU A 394 -18.54 -5.46 3.43
C LEU A 394 -17.98 -4.41 2.46
N VAL A 395 -18.76 -4.03 1.45
CA VAL A 395 -18.36 -3.01 0.47
C VAL A 395 -18.16 -1.65 1.16
N ALA A 396 -19.09 -1.23 2.03
CA ALA A 396 -18.97 0.04 2.75
C ALA A 396 -17.72 0.11 3.63
N LEU A 397 -17.44 -0.93 4.42
CA LEU A 397 -16.24 -1.00 5.27
C LEU A 397 -14.97 -1.02 4.43
N THR A 398 -14.95 -1.80 3.35
CA THR A 398 -13.82 -1.86 2.41
C THR A 398 -13.50 -0.48 1.84
N PHE A 399 -14.51 0.26 1.36
CA PHE A 399 -14.29 1.59 0.82
C PHE A 399 -14.01 2.65 1.90
N SER A 400 -14.41 2.44 3.15
CA SER A 400 -13.94 3.28 4.26
C SER A 400 -12.43 3.12 4.49
N ILE A 401 -11.90 1.90 4.36
CA ILE A 401 -10.46 1.63 4.47
C ILE A 401 -9.74 2.30 3.30
N VAL A 402 -10.22 2.13 2.07
CA VAL A 402 -9.66 2.78 0.88
C VAL A 402 -9.65 4.31 1.05
N LEU A 403 -10.76 4.91 1.50
CA LEU A 403 -10.87 6.35 1.72
C LEU A 403 -9.86 6.87 2.75
N VAL A 404 -9.72 6.18 3.88
CA VAL A 404 -8.78 6.57 4.94
C VAL A 404 -7.32 6.42 4.47
N HIS A 405 -6.97 5.35 3.76
CA HIS A 405 -5.62 5.17 3.21
C HIS A 405 -5.28 6.26 2.18
N MET A 406 -6.22 6.56 1.27
CA MET A 406 -6.05 7.67 0.34
C MET A 406 -5.75 8.98 1.08
N ARG A 407 -6.45 9.24 2.20
CA ARG A 407 -6.23 10.43 3.01
C ARG A 407 -4.87 10.42 3.72
N MET A 408 -4.48 9.29 4.32
CA MET A 408 -3.17 9.14 4.99
C MET A 408 -2.00 9.47 4.06
N VAL A 409 -2.06 8.99 2.82
CA VAL A 409 -0.99 9.25 1.83
C VAL A 409 -1.11 10.67 1.26
N ALA A 410 -2.30 11.11 0.88
CA ALA A 410 -2.52 12.42 0.24
C ALA A 410 -2.26 13.60 1.19
N GLN A 411 -2.82 13.56 2.40
CA GLN A 411 -2.63 14.61 3.40
C GLN A 411 -1.34 14.41 4.20
N GLY A 412 -1.14 13.18 4.69
CA GLY A 412 -0.06 12.88 5.64
C GLY A 412 1.28 12.63 4.99
N GLY A 413 1.33 12.35 3.68
CA GLY A 413 2.56 11.96 2.99
C GLY A 413 3.20 10.67 3.53
N LEU A 414 2.41 9.87 4.26
CA LEU A 414 2.83 8.57 4.78
C LEU A 414 2.95 7.62 3.59
N PHE A 415 4.18 7.35 3.15
CA PHE A 415 4.42 6.45 2.03
C PHE A 415 4.10 4.99 2.39
N PHE A 416 4.24 4.61 3.66
CA PHE A 416 3.91 3.28 4.15
C PHE A 416 2.71 3.35 5.10
N THR A 417 1.60 2.73 4.73
CA THR A 417 0.36 2.70 5.53
C THR A 417 -0.21 1.29 5.56
N GLN A 418 -0.72 0.88 6.71
CA GLN A 418 -1.41 -0.41 6.89
C GLN A 418 -2.42 -0.30 8.03
N GLN A 419 -3.43 -1.18 8.04
CA GLN A 419 -4.33 -1.39 9.18
C GLN A 419 -4.26 -2.85 9.68
N GLY A 420 -4.51 -3.06 10.98
CA GLY A 420 -4.47 -4.39 11.60
C GLY A 420 -5.79 -5.18 11.51
N TRP A 421 -6.89 -4.55 11.09
CA TRP A 421 -8.23 -5.15 11.06
C TRP A 421 -8.74 -5.36 9.62
N SER A 422 -9.79 -6.17 9.45
CA SER A 422 -10.44 -6.40 8.16
C SER A 422 -11.97 -6.31 8.24
N PRO A 423 -12.65 -5.95 7.13
CA PRO A 423 -14.12 -5.89 7.08
C PRO A 423 -14.80 -7.19 7.50
N THR A 424 -14.30 -8.33 7.03
CA THR A 424 -14.84 -9.66 7.34
C THR A 424 -14.74 -9.97 8.83
N TRP A 425 -13.56 -9.72 9.43
CA TRP A 425 -13.35 -9.88 10.86
C TRP A 425 -14.27 -8.97 11.68
N PHE A 426 -14.40 -7.70 11.28
CA PHE A 426 -15.24 -6.71 11.96
C PHE A 426 -16.71 -7.14 11.94
N LEU A 427 -17.23 -7.53 10.77
CA LEU A 427 -18.62 -7.91 10.60
C LEU A 427 -18.99 -9.21 11.30
N HIS A 428 -18.12 -10.21 11.22
CA HIS A 428 -18.35 -11.46 11.94
C HIS A 428 -18.51 -11.23 13.44
N ARG A 429 -17.63 -10.41 14.03
CA ARG A 429 -17.66 -10.16 15.48
C ARG A 429 -18.74 -9.19 15.92
N ILE A 430 -19.02 -8.12 15.18
CA ILE A 430 -20.07 -7.16 15.56
C ILE A 430 -21.47 -7.79 15.49
N SER A 431 -21.65 -8.78 14.61
CA SER A 431 -22.93 -9.52 14.47
C SER A 431 -23.10 -10.67 15.47
N GLY A 432 -22.14 -10.89 16.37
CA GLY A 432 -22.15 -12.06 17.26
C GLY A 432 -22.04 -13.38 16.49
N GLY A 433 -21.37 -13.38 15.34
CA GLY A 433 -21.05 -14.56 14.55
C GLY A 433 -22.14 -15.00 13.58
N ARG A 434 -23.15 -14.16 13.33
CA ARG A 434 -24.37 -14.54 12.62
C ARG A 434 -24.43 -14.05 11.17
N ILE A 435 -23.56 -13.13 10.78
CA ILE A 435 -23.70 -12.43 9.49
C ILE A 435 -23.31 -13.27 8.27
N PHE A 436 -22.44 -14.28 8.44
CA PHE A 436 -21.96 -15.12 7.35
C PHE A 436 -22.41 -16.57 7.54
N GLY A 437 -23.04 -17.15 6.52
CA GLY A 437 -23.10 -18.61 6.35
C GLY A 437 -21.74 -19.17 5.88
N ALA A 438 -21.60 -20.49 5.82
CA ALA A 438 -20.30 -21.13 5.57
C ALA A 438 -19.64 -20.70 4.24
N SER A 439 -20.37 -20.77 3.13
CA SER A 439 -19.89 -20.28 1.82
C SER A 439 -19.52 -18.79 1.86
N ALA A 440 -20.37 -17.95 2.47
CA ALA A 440 -20.12 -16.52 2.57
C ALA A 440 -18.87 -16.21 3.42
N ALA A 441 -18.60 -17.00 4.45
CA ALA A 441 -17.41 -16.86 5.29
C ALA A 441 -16.13 -17.14 4.51
N VAL A 442 -16.11 -18.18 3.66
CA VAL A 442 -15.00 -18.46 2.74
C VAL A 442 -14.78 -17.27 1.81
N VAL A 443 -15.83 -16.86 1.08
CA VAL A 443 -15.76 -15.79 0.06
C VAL A 443 -15.28 -14.47 0.67
N ALA A 444 -15.89 -14.04 1.78
CA ALA A 444 -15.55 -12.79 2.45
C ALA A 444 -14.13 -12.82 3.06
N SER A 445 -13.67 -13.96 3.55
CA SER A 445 -12.32 -14.08 4.13
C SER A 445 -11.24 -14.04 3.05
N LEU A 446 -11.49 -14.68 1.90
CA LEU A 446 -10.62 -14.61 0.72
C LEU A 446 -10.54 -13.18 0.17
N GLN A 447 -11.68 -12.48 0.06
CA GLN A 447 -11.71 -11.05 -0.29
C GLN A 447 -10.83 -10.22 0.67
N GLY A 448 -11.02 -10.41 1.98
CA GLY A 448 -10.25 -9.71 3.00
C GLY A 448 -8.75 -9.97 2.86
N ALA A 449 -8.35 -11.21 2.58
CA ALA A 449 -6.96 -11.56 2.37
C ALA A 449 -6.35 -10.91 1.12
N MET A 450 -7.05 -10.96 -0.01
CA MET A 450 -6.46 -10.57 -1.29
C MET A 450 -6.43 -9.06 -1.51
N PHE A 451 -7.38 -8.30 -0.94
CA PHE A 451 -7.52 -6.86 -1.24
C PHE A 451 -7.20 -5.93 -0.07
N ILE A 452 -7.32 -6.42 1.17
CA ILE A 452 -7.34 -5.55 2.35
C ILE A 452 -6.26 -5.91 3.37
N SER A 453 -5.89 -7.18 3.48
CA SER A 453 -4.98 -7.64 4.54
C SER A 453 -3.59 -6.98 4.48
N ASP A 454 -3.12 -6.61 3.29
CA ASP A 454 -1.96 -5.76 3.12
C ASP A 454 -2.27 -4.55 2.23
N SER A 455 -2.47 -3.41 2.87
CA SER A 455 -2.92 -2.17 2.23
C SER A 455 -1.78 -1.23 1.83
N ARG A 456 -0.53 -1.66 1.94
CA ARG A 456 0.65 -0.82 1.68
C ARG A 456 0.81 -0.37 0.22
N GLU A 457 0.12 -1.04 -0.70
CA GLU A 457 0.15 -0.79 -2.15
C GLU A 457 -1.27 -0.65 -2.72
N LEU A 458 -2.24 -0.15 -1.94
CA LEU A 458 -3.60 0.06 -2.43
C LEU A 458 -3.63 1.01 -3.63
N LEU A 459 -4.48 0.70 -4.61
CA LEU A 459 -4.65 1.53 -5.81
C LEU A 459 -5.08 2.97 -5.47
N GLY A 460 -5.94 3.16 -4.46
CA GLY A 460 -6.52 4.47 -4.13
C GLY A 460 -5.47 5.57 -3.98
N PRO A 461 -4.49 5.43 -3.08
CA PRO A 461 -3.40 6.39 -2.96
C PRO A 461 -2.60 6.63 -4.24
N HIS A 462 -2.31 5.60 -5.04
CA HIS A 462 -1.58 5.75 -6.31
C HIS A 462 -2.42 6.54 -7.33
N ALA A 463 -3.69 6.19 -7.49
CA ALA A 463 -4.63 6.87 -8.37
C ALA A 463 -4.85 8.33 -7.94
N MET A 464 -5.01 8.61 -6.65
CA MET A 464 -5.17 9.98 -6.15
C MET A 464 -3.90 10.83 -6.36
N ASN A 465 -2.70 10.25 -6.19
CA ASN A 465 -1.45 10.93 -6.55
C ASN A 465 -1.36 11.20 -8.06
N ALA A 466 -1.77 10.27 -8.92
CA ALA A 466 -1.85 10.50 -10.36
C ALA A 466 -2.85 11.63 -10.72
N MET A 467 -4.00 11.66 -10.04
CA MET A 467 -4.99 12.73 -10.17
C MET A 467 -4.45 14.09 -9.70
N ARG A 468 -3.60 14.13 -8.67
CA ARG A 468 -2.92 15.36 -8.25
C ARG A 468 -1.95 15.89 -9.30
N ILE A 469 -1.22 14.98 -9.95
CA ILE A 469 -0.24 15.31 -11.00
C ILE A 469 -0.93 15.74 -12.31
N SER A 470 -2.22 15.41 -12.47
CA SER A 470 -2.98 15.71 -13.67
C SER A 470 -3.01 17.19 -14.08
N SER A 471 -2.78 18.11 -13.13
CA SER A 471 -2.67 19.55 -13.40
C SER A 471 -1.50 19.91 -14.33
N LEU A 472 -0.49 19.03 -14.47
CA LEU A 472 0.60 19.21 -15.43
C LEU A 472 0.19 18.87 -16.88
N PHE A 473 -1.01 18.32 -17.08
CA PHE A 473 -1.52 17.92 -18.39
C PHE A 473 -2.55 18.93 -18.91
N GLU A 474 -2.12 20.15 -19.22
CA GLU A 474 -2.99 21.24 -19.73
C GLU A 474 -3.90 20.80 -20.88
N ARG A 475 -3.37 19.97 -21.80
CA ARG A 475 -4.12 19.39 -22.91
C ARG A 475 -4.33 17.89 -22.74
N ARG A 476 -5.57 17.46 -22.99
CA ARG A 476 -6.02 16.05 -23.01
C ARG A 476 -6.05 15.35 -21.64
N LYS A 477 -6.24 16.08 -20.54
CA LYS A 477 -6.43 15.52 -19.18
C LYS A 477 -7.50 14.43 -19.09
N LYS A 478 -8.54 14.50 -19.92
CA LYS A 478 -9.60 13.47 -20.04
C LYS A 478 -9.09 12.10 -20.48
N LEU A 479 -7.91 12.02 -21.13
CA LEU A 479 -7.29 10.75 -21.47
C LEU A 479 -6.65 10.05 -20.27
N LEU A 480 -6.55 10.69 -19.11
CA LEU A 480 -5.98 10.07 -17.91
C LEU A 480 -6.75 8.81 -17.50
N LEU A 481 -8.09 8.85 -17.54
CA LEU A 481 -8.93 7.70 -17.22
C LEU A 481 -8.63 6.48 -18.12
N PRO A 482 -8.80 6.55 -19.46
CA PRO A 482 -8.50 5.39 -20.31
C PRO A 482 -7.03 4.95 -20.22
N ILE A 483 -6.08 5.87 -20.01
CA ILE A 483 -4.66 5.50 -19.80
C ILE A 483 -4.48 4.67 -18.52
N MET A 484 -5.09 5.07 -17.40
CA MET A 484 -5.02 4.30 -16.15
C MET A 484 -5.68 2.91 -16.31
N LEU A 485 -6.81 2.83 -17.01
CA LEU A 485 -7.48 1.55 -17.26
C LEU A 485 -6.63 0.61 -18.12
N ILE A 486 -6.09 1.11 -19.25
CA ILE A 486 -5.18 0.33 -20.09
C ILE A 486 -3.94 -0.11 -19.30
N THR A 487 -3.39 0.79 -18.48
CA THR A 487 -2.24 0.49 -17.62
C THR A 487 -2.54 -0.66 -16.67
N LEU A 488 -3.70 -0.66 -16.01
CA LEU A 488 -4.09 -1.75 -15.10
C LEU A 488 -4.26 -3.08 -15.84
N VAL A 489 -4.87 -3.07 -17.03
CA VAL A 489 -5.00 -4.29 -17.85
C VAL A 489 -3.63 -4.85 -18.24
N VAL A 490 -2.73 -4.01 -18.73
CA VAL A 490 -1.37 -4.43 -19.11
C VAL A 490 -0.58 -4.91 -17.89
N ALA A 491 -0.71 -4.23 -16.75
CA ALA A 491 -0.09 -4.63 -15.50
C ALA A 491 -0.59 -5.99 -15.02
N LEU A 492 -1.91 -6.24 -15.07
CA LEU A 492 -2.50 -7.54 -14.73
C LEU A 492 -1.95 -8.66 -15.60
N VAL A 493 -1.94 -8.49 -16.93
CA VAL A 493 -1.42 -9.51 -17.84
C VAL A 493 0.07 -9.79 -17.60
N ALA A 494 0.90 -8.75 -17.55
CA ALA A 494 2.34 -8.91 -17.37
C ALA A 494 2.71 -9.49 -15.99
N ALA A 495 2.06 -9.01 -14.92
CA ALA A 495 2.30 -9.51 -13.58
C ALA A 495 1.81 -10.94 -13.39
N THR A 496 0.62 -11.29 -13.88
CA THR A 496 0.12 -12.68 -13.83
C THR A 496 1.06 -13.62 -14.59
N TYR A 497 1.54 -13.21 -15.76
CA TYR A 497 2.50 -14.02 -16.52
C TYR A 497 3.81 -14.23 -15.74
N SER A 498 4.46 -13.16 -15.24
CA SER A 498 5.73 -13.29 -14.52
C SER A 498 5.57 -14.08 -13.21
N THR A 499 4.55 -13.77 -12.42
CA THR A 499 4.27 -14.48 -11.16
C THR A 499 3.97 -15.96 -11.38
N MET A 500 3.19 -16.31 -12.41
CA MET A 500 2.88 -17.71 -12.69
C MET A 500 4.06 -18.44 -13.33
N GLN A 501 4.55 -17.95 -14.47
CA GLN A 501 5.52 -18.65 -15.31
C GLN A 501 6.93 -18.61 -14.73
N TRP A 502 7.40 -17.47 -14.24
CA TRP A 502 8.81 -17.29 -13.84
C TRP A 502 9.06 -17.46 -12.35
N VAL A 503 8.02 -17.44 -11.53
CA VAL A 503 8.13 -17.58 -10.07
C VAL A 503 7.52 -18.92 -9.63
N TYR A 504 6.19 -19.02 -9.59
CA TYR A 504 5.54 -20.13 -8.90
C TYR A 504 5.59 -21.45 -9.67
N TYR A 505 5.35 -21.49 -10.98
CA TYR A 505 5.44 -22.75 -11.72
C TYR A 505 6.88 -23.13 -12.10
N ASP A 506 7.81 -22.18 -12.18
CA ASP A 506 9.23 -22.51 -12.37
C ASP A 506 9.83 -23.07 -11.07
N ARG A 507 9.81 -22.28 -10.00
CA ARG A 507 10.47 -22.64 -8.73
C ARG A 507 9.58 -23.40 -7.76
N GLY A 508 8.28 -23.15 -7.74
CA GLY A 508 7.39 -23.60 -6.68
C GLY A 508 7.35 -22.59 -5.53
N VAL A 509 6.17 -22.38 -4.95
CA VAL A 509 6.00 -21.51 -3.76
C VAL A 509 6.92 -21.94 -2.61
N LEU A 510 7.14 -23.25 -2.42
CA LEU A 510 7.99 -23.75 -1.34
C LEU A 510 9.46 -23.35 -1.48
N ASN A 511 9.91 -23.10 -2.70
CA ASN A 511 11.32 -22.90 -3.01
C ASN A 511 11.67 -21.42 -3.25
N VAL A 512 10.75 -20.50 -2.93
CA VAL A 512 11.00 -19.04 -3.00
C VAL A 512 11.05 -18.43 -1.59
N PRO A 513 11.88 -17.39 -1.36
CA PRO A 513 12.04 -16.72 -0.06
C PRO A 513 10.76 -16.38 0.70
N ILE A 514 9.68 -16.02 0.00
CA ILE A 514 8.41 -15.63 0.62
C ILE A 514 7.47 -16.84 0.89
N GLY A 515 7.84 -18.03 0.45
CA GLY A 515 7.02 -19.26 0.50
C GLY A 515 6.52 -19.65 1.88
N ALA A 516 7.41 -19.63 2.89
CA ALA A 516 7.04 -19.97 4.26
C ALA A 516 6.03 -18.98 4.86
N SER A 517 6.21 -17.68 4.58
CA SER A 517 5.26 -16.64 5.01
C SER A 517 3.90 -16.82 4.36
N HIS A 518 3.86 -17.19 3.07
CA HIS A 518 2.61 -17.55 2.40
C HIS A 518 1.89 -18.65 3.17
N LEU A 519 2.49 -19.84 3.32
CA LEU A 519 1.87 -20.99 3.97
C LEU A 519 1.32 -20.63 5.36
N TYR A 520 2.14 -19.99 6.19
CA TYR A 520 1.75 -19.56 7.53
C TYR A 520 0.54 -18.63 7.52
N HIS A 521 0.55 -17.60 6.67
CA HIS A 521 -0.57 -16.66 6.60
C HIS A 521 -1.83 -17.31 6.04
N GLN A 522 -1.73 -18.20 5.05
CA GLN A 522 -2.91 -18.85 4.46
C GLN A 522 -3.52 -19.88 5.40
N GLU A 523 -2.70 -20.69 6.07
CA GLU A 523 -3.15 -21.64 7.09
C GLU A 523 -3.89 -20.93 8.23
N ASN A 524 -3.33 -19.83 8.74
CA ASN A 524 -4.02 -19.00 9.76
C ASN A 524 -5.36 -18.43 9.26
N ARG A 525 -5.48 -18.10 7.97
CA ARG A 525 -6.75 -17.63 7.39
C ARG A 525 -7.76 -18.75 7.30
N PHE A 526 -7.37 -19.96 6.89
CA PHE A 526 -8.26 -21.11 6.81
C PHE A 526 -8.69 -21.58 8.21
N ASN A 527 -7.79 -21.58 9.19
CA ASN A 527 -8.13 -21.78 10.60
C ASN A 527 -9.16 -20.75 11.10
N GLY A 528 -8.98 -19.47 10.73
CA GLY A 528 -9.95 -18.42 11.01
C GLY A 528 -11.32 -18.68 10.37
N ILE A 529 -11.35 -19.10 9.10
CA ILE A 529 -12.58 -19.46 8.40
C ILE A 529 -13.29 -20.64 9.09
N SER A 530 -12.56 -21.71 9.41
CA SER A 530 -13.12 -22.85 10.13
C SER A 530 -13.68 -22.44 11.50
N THR A 531 -12.99 -21.56 12.22
CA THR A 531 -13.50 -21.03 13.50
C THR A 531 -14.79 -20.23 13.30
N MET A 532 -14.87 -19.41 12.25
CA MET A 532 -16.09 -18.67 11.91
C MET A 532 -17.28 -19.58 11.57
N ILE A 533 -17.02 -20.78 11.02
CA ILE A 533 -18.04 -21.75 10.59
C ILE A 533 -18.44 -22.68 11.73
N SER A 534 -17.47 -23.33 12.36
CA SER A 534 -17.69 -24.36 13.39
C SER A 534 -18.01 -23.77 14.77
N ARG A 535 -17.46 -22.58 15.09
CA ARG A 535 -17.58 -21.94 16.41
C ARG A 535 -17.98 -20.45 16.31
N PRO A 536 -19.03 -20.11 15.54
CA PRO A 536 -19.35 -18.72 15.18
C PRO A 536 -19.54 -17.80 16.40
N ARG A 537 -20.13 -18.30 17.48
CA ARG A 537 -20.41 -17.48 18.68
C ARG A 537 -19.21 -17.34 19.61
N GLN A 538 -18.32 -18.33 19.64
CA GLN A 538 -17.18 -18.32 20.56
C GLN A 538 -16.12 -17.30 20.11
N ASP A 539 -15.95 -17.12 18.80
CA ASP A 539 -14.98 -16.14 18.26
C ASP A 539 -15.57 -14.72 18.09
N ALA A 540 -16.89 -14.56 18.17
CA ALA A 540 -17.57 -13.31 17.84
C ALA A 540 -17.65 -12.28 18.98
N ARG A 541 -16.67 -12.23 19.88
CA ARG A 541 -16.67 -11.22 20.95
C ARG A 541 -16.34 -9.83 20.40
N CYS A 542 -17.32 -8.94 20.43
CA CYS A 542 -17.14 -7.51 20.18
C CYS A 542 -16.64 -6.81 21.44
N LEU A 543 -15.51 -6.11 21.37
CA LEU A 543 -15.00 -5.29 22.47
C LEU A 543 -15.46 -3.85 22.29
N TRP A 544 -16.68 -3.57 22.77
CA TRP A 544 -17.31 -2.25 22.66
C TRP A 544 -16.42 -1.12 23.18
N GLY A 545 -15.70 -1.32 24.30
CA GLY A 545 -14.78 -0.31 24.84
C GLY A 545 -13.66 0.07 23.88
N GLY A 546 -13.11 -0.90 23.12
CA GLY A 546 -12.12 -0.63 22.09
C GLY A 546 -12.74 0.20 20.98
N LEU A 547 -13.86 -0.26 20.43
CA LEU A 547 -14.56 0.40 19.32
C LEU A 547 -14.97 1.84 19.66
N THR A 548 -15.61 2.04 20.82
CA THR A 548 -16.08 3.36 21.25
C THR A 548 -14.91 4.29 21.56
N SER A 549 -13.83 3.81 22.19
CA SER A 549 -12.63 4.62 22.42
C SER A 549 -12.01 5.11 21.09
N GLY A 550 -12.03 4.26 20.06
CA GLY A 550 -11.58 4.62 18.72
C GLY A 550 -12.44 5.71 18.07
N VAL A 551 -13.76 5.53 18.09
CA VAL A 551 -14.72 6.49 17.51
C VAL A 551 -14.64 7.84 18.23
N VAL A 552 -14.71 7.82 19.56
CA VAL A 552 -14.69 9.03 20.39
C VAL A 552 -13.34 9.73 20.29
N GLY A 553 -12.24 8.99 20.42
CA GLY A 553 -10.88 9.54 20.32
C GLY A 553 -10.63 10.20 18.97
N MET A 554 -11.01 9.55 17.86
CA MET A 554 -10.91 10.14 16.53
C MET A 554 -11.80 11.38 16.39
N GLY A 555 -13.05 11.32 16.86
CA GLY A 555 -13.98 12.46 16.83
C GLY A 555 -13.44 13.67 17.57
N ILE A 556 -12.88 13.47 18.78
CA ILE A 556 -12.23 14.51 19.57
C ILE A 556 -11.04 15.10 18.79
N LEU A 557 -10.15 14.27 18.24
CA LEU A 557 -8.98 14.74 17.49
C LEU A 557 -9.39 15.55 16.25
N MET A 558 -10.44 15.13 15.54
CA MET A 558 -10.98 15.87 14.40
C MET A 558 -11.60 17.21 14.83
N ALA A 559 -12.34 17.24 15.94
CA ALA A 559 -12.93 18.46 16.49
C ALA A 559 -11.85 19.44 16.97
N LEU A 560 -10.87 18.98 17.73
CA LEU A 560 -9.76 19.81 18.21
C LEU A 560 -8.98 20.41 17.04
N ARG A 561 -8.69 19.62 16.00
CA ARG A 561 -8.02 20.13 14.80
C ARG A 561 -8.88 21.11 14.00
N GLY A 562 -10.20 20.92 14.00
CA GLY A 562 -11.14 21.84 13.34
C GLY A 562 -11.31 23.17 14.08
N THR A 563 -11.16 23.16 15.41
CA THR A 563 -11.37 24.33 16.27
C THR A 563 -10.08 25.10 16.56
N PHE A 564 -8.97 24.41 16.82
CA PHE A 564 -7.70 25.01 17.23
C PHE A 564 -6.66 24.92 16.11
N TYR A 565 -6.34 26.05 15.49
CA TYR A 565 -5.35 26.12 14.41
C TYR A 565 -3.93 25.72 14.83
N TRP A 566 -3.60 25.89 16.12
CA TRP A 566 -2.27 25.60 16.69
C TRP A 566 -2.15 24.15 17.19
N TRP A 567 -3.22 23.35 17.10
CA TRP A 567 -3.22 21.99 17.62
C TRP A 567 -2.16 21.12 16.92
N PRO A 568 -1.18 20.56 17.66
CA PRO A 568 0.00 19.96 17.06
C PRO A 568 -0.19 18.50 16.63
N ILE A 569 -1.32 17.87 16.98
CA ILE A 569 -1.57 16.45 16.76
C ILE A 569 -2.56 16.23 15.60
N SER A 570 -2.15 15.39 14.66
CA SER A 570 -2.92 14.96 13.51
C SER A 570 -3.76 13.72 13.82
N PRO A 571 -5.07 13.70 13.48
CA PRO A 571 -5.90 12.51 13.56
C PRO A 571 -5.34 11.31 12.76
N LEU A 572 -4.53 11.57 11.72
CA LEU A 572 -3.91 10.53 10.90
C LEU A 572 -2.98 9.61 11.70
N GLY A 573 -2.28 10.15 12.68
CA GLY A 573 -1.40 9.36 13.54
C GLY A 573 -2.20 8.34 14.35
N PHE A 574 -3.36 8.74 14.89
CA PHE A 574 -4.21 7.86 15.67
C PHE A 574 -4.75 6.69 14.83
N ALA A 575 -5.16 6.95 13.59
CA ALA A 575 -5.64 5.90 12.69
C ALA A 575 -4.54 4.88 12.33
N ILE A 576 -3.29 5.29 12.07
CA ILE A 576 -2.23 4.36 11.65
C ILE A 576 -1.60 3.57 12.81
N THR A 577 -1.79 4.02 14.05
CA THR A 577 -1.09 3.52 15.26
C THR A 577 -0.94 2.01 15.35
N VAL A 578 -2.04 1.27 15.20
CA VAL A 578 -2.10 -0.19 15.39
C VAL A 578 -1.77 -0.87 14.07
N SER A 579 -0.56 -0.64 13.57
CA SER A 579 -0.09 -1.20 12.31
C SER A 579 1.34 -1.69 12.43
N TRP A 580 1.69 -2.70 11.63
CA TRP A 580 3.06 -3.15 11.54
C TRP A 580 3.98 -2.04 11.01
N CYS A 581 3.52 -1.23 10.05
CA CYS A 581 4.28 -0.10 9.51
C CYS A 581 4.66 0.92 10.58
N THR A 582 3.74 1.29 11.47
CA THR A 582 4.06 2.23 12.56
C THR A 582 5.11 1.66 13.50
N ARG A 583 5.03 0.36 13.84
CA ARG A 583 6.05 -0.31 14.67
C ARG A 583 7.43 -0.31 14.03
N GLU A 584 7.52 -0.40 12.72
CA GLU A 584 8.79 -0.39 12.00
C GLU A 584 9.36 1.02 11.79
N LEU A 585 8.49 2.03 11.68
CA LEU A 585 8.87 3.37 11.24
C LEU A 585 8.86 4.44 12.36
N TRP A 586 8.30 4.16 13.54
CA TRP A 586 8.11 5.17 14.59
C TRP A 586 9.40 5.92 14.94
N PHE A 587 10.52 5.20 15.06
CA PHE A 587 11.79 5.80 15.46
C PHE A 587 12.40 6.67 14.35
N SER A 588 12.31 6.23 13.09
CA SER A 588 12.71 7.03 11.94
C SER A 588 11.85 8.29 11.79
N PHE A 589 10.54 8.20 12.07
CA PHE A 589 9.65 9.34 12.09
C PHE A 589 9.96 10.31 13.24
N PHE A 590 10.33 9.79 14.42
CA PHE A 590 10.82 10.60 15.54
C PHE A 590 12.08 11.38 15.15
N LEU A 591 13.08 10.74 14.54
CA LEU A 591 14.32 11.40 14.11
C LEU A 591 14.06 12.49 13.06
N GLY A 592 13.23 12.20 12.05
CA GLY A 592 12.87 13.19 11.03
C GLY A 592 12.07 14.37 11.59
N TRP A 593 11.13 14.09 12.51
CA TRP A 593 10.39 15.13 13.24
C TRP A 593 11.32 15.97 14.11
N LEU A 594 12.23 15.34 14.87
CA LEU A 594 13.18 16.03 15.74
C LEU A 594 14.08 16.96 14.93
N ALA A 595 14.66 16.46 13.83
CA ALA A 595 15.46 17.28 12.92
C ALA A 595 14.67 18.49 12.41
N LYS A 596 13.40 18.29 12.02
CA LYS A 596 12.53 19.37 11.58
C LYS A 596 12.21 20.37 12.68
N ALA A 597 11.88 19.90 13.88
CA ALA A 597 11.59 20.73 15.04
C ALA A 597 12.79 21.59 15.42
N LEU A 598 14.00 21.03 15.41
CA LEU A 598 15.24 21.75 15.67
C LEU A 598 15.52 22.81 14.60
N VAL A 599 15.36 22.47 13.32
CA VAL A 599 15.54 23.44 12.21
C VAL A 599 14.50 24.55 12.27
N LEU A 600 13.25 24.26 12.64
CA LEU A 600 12.20 25.28 12.78
C LEU A 600 12.40 26.18 14.00
N LYS A 601 12.94 25.62 15.10
CA LYS A 601 13.15 26.36 16.36
C LYS A 601 14.43 27.20 16.35
N PHE A 602 15.50 26.66 15.79
CA PHE A 602 16.84 27.26 15.84
C PHE A 602 17.35 27.75 14.48
N GLY A 603 16.72 27.34 13.38
CA GLY A 603 17.14 27.71 12.02
C GLY A 603 16.30 28.83 11.41
N GLY A 604 16.94 29.74 10.69
CA GLY A 604 16.26 30.72 9.86
C GLY A 604 15.73 30.15 8.54
N GLY A 605 14.99 30.96 7.78
CA GLY A 605 14.45 30.58 6.46
C GLY A 605 15.46 29.97 5.46
N PRO A 606 16.70 30.48 5.35
CA PRO A 606 17.74 29.86 4.51
C PRO A 606 18.10 28.44 4.95
N VAL A 607 18.23 28.20 6.26
CA VAL A 607 18.55 26.89 6.84
C VAL A 607 17.43 25.89 6.53
N LEU A 608 16.17 26.30 6.71
CA LEU A 608 15.02 25.45 6.39
C LEU A 608 14.98 25.07 4.90
N ARG A 609 15.25 26.01 3.99
CA ARG A 609 15.31 25.73 2.54
C ARG A 609 16.45 24.76 2.21
N GLY A 610 17.63 24.95 2.80
CA GLY A 610 18.77 24.05 2.66
C GLY A 610 18.47 22.65 3.20
N ALA A 611 17.92 22.55 4.42
CA ALA A 611 17.55 21.29 5.05
C ALA A 611 16.50 20.53 4.24
N ARG A 612 15.48 21.21 3.70
CA ARG A 612 14.49 20.57 2.80
C ARG A 612 15.15 19.94 1.58
N GLN A 613 16.10 20.63 0.96
CA GLN A 613 16.85 20.09 -0.19
C GLN A 613 17.74 18.91 0.23
N LEU A 614 18.36 18.98 1.42
CA LEU A 614 19.15 17.88 1.99
C LEU A 614 18.30 16.62 2.20
N PHE A 615 17.16 16.73 2.88
CA PHE A 615 16.28 15.57 3.12
C PHE A 615 15.60 15.06 1.86
N LEU A 616 15.35 15.93 0.86
CA LEU A 616 14.99 15.46 -0.49
C LEU A 616 16.13 14.61 -1.07
N GLY A 617 17.38 15.07 -0.96
CA GLY A 617 18.57 14.30 -1.33
C GLY A 617 18.66 12.95 -0.62
N VAL A 618 18.33 12.88 0.67
CA VAL A 618 18.28 11.61 1.43
C VAL A 618 17.28 10.63 0.81
N VAL A 619 16.06 11.08 0.50
CA VAL A 619 15.03 10.24 -0.14
C VAL A 619 15.52 9.73 -1.51
N LEU A 620 16.06 10.62 -2.34
CA LEU A 620 16.54 10.25 -3.68
C LEU A 620 17.76 9.32 -3.61
N GLY A 621 18.70 9.57 -2.69
CA GLY A 621 19.91 8.78 -2.49
C GLY A 621 19.62 7.35 -2.03
N GLU A 622 18.76 7.17 -1.03
CA GLU A 622 18.33 5.84 -0.58
C GLU A 622 17.59 5.11 -1.70
N SER A 623 16.64 5.79 -2.36
CA SER A 623 15.83 5.19 -3.43
C SER A 623 16.71 4.72 -4.60
N LEU A 624 17.71 5.52 -4.98
CA LEU A 624 18.67 5.15 -6.02
C LEU A 624 19.54 3.96 -5.58
N THR A 625 20.03 3.98 -4.35
CA THR A 625 20.84 2.89 -3.78
C THR A 625 20.08 1.57 -3.84
N ILE A 626 18.86 1.54 -3.28
CA ILE A 626 17.98 0.36 -3.33
C ILE A 626 17.84 -0.13 -4.76
N SER A 627 17.50 0.78 -5.68
CA SER A 627 17.17 0.41 -7.05
C SER A 627 18.37 -0.17 -7.82
N VAL A 628 19.54 0.45 -7.71
CA VAL A 628 20.76 -0.01 -8.39
C VAL A 628 21.18 -1.39 -7.86
N ILE A 629 21.17 -1.57 -6.54
CA ILE A 629 21.53 -2.84 -5.92
C ILE A 629 20.54 -3.94 -6.28
N THR A 630 19.26 -3.60 -6.31
CA THR A 630 18.20 -4.54 -6.66
C THR A 630 18.32 -4.98 -8.12
N PHE A 631 18.64 -4.05 -9.02
CA PHE A 631 18.93 -4.36 -10.42
C PHE A 631 20.20 -5.19 -10.59
N LEU A 632 21.26 -4.91 -9.81
CA LEU A 632 22.46 -5.75 -9.78
C LEU A 632 22.13 -7.15 -9.28
N GLY A 633 21.33 -7.28 -8.22
CA GLY A 633 20.85 -8.56 -7.70
C GLY A 633 20.02 -9.35 -8.71
N LEU A 634 19.24 -8.68 -9.56
CA LEU A 634 18.54 -9.32 -10.69
C LEU A 634 19.50 -9.90 -11.74
N LEU A 635 20.65 -9.25 -11.98
CA LEU A 635 21.66 -9.70 -12.94
C LEU A 635 22.59 -10.79 -12.38
N THR A 636 22.95 -10.70 -11.10
CA THR A 636 23.94 -11.58 -10.46
C THR A 636 23.32 -12.70 -9.63
N GLY A 637 22.03 -12.62 -9.31
CA GLY A 637 21.38 -13.48 -8.34
C GLY A 637 21.74 -13.14 -6.88
N LEU A 638 22.48 -12.05 -6.63
CA LEU A 638 22.88 -11.63 -5.28
C LEU A 638 21.64 -11.25 -4.46
N ARG A 639 21.51 -11.88 -3.30
CA ARG A 639 20.50 -11.54 -2.30
C ARG A 639 21.06 -10.50 -1.34
N THR A 640 20.47 -9.31 -1.30
CA THR A 640 20.87 -8.24 -0.37
C THR A 640 20.04 -8.21 0.90
N GLY A 641 18.89 -8.87 0.86
CA GLY A 641 17.91 -8.89 1.93
C GLY A 641 17.19 -7.54 2.11
N PRO A 642 16.22 -7.46 3.03
CA PRO A 642 15.39 -6.27 3.21
C PRO A 642 16.04 -5.21 4.12
N ILE A 643 17.25 -4.78 3.80
CA ILE A 643 18.05 -3.91 4.67
C ILE A 643 17.69 -2.43 4.60
N PHE A 644 17.02 -2.01 3.52
CA PHE A 644 16.76 -0.60 3.24
C PHE A 644 15.34 -0.15 3.61
N LEU A 645 14.38 -1.08 3.58
CA LEU A 645 13.00 -0.84 3.97
C LEU A 645 12.43 -2.08 4.64
N PRO A 646 11.45 -1.92 5.55
CA PRO A 646 10.79 -3.05 6.17
C PRO A 646 10.03 -3.88 5.10
N TYR A 647 10.06 -5.22 5.24
CA TYR A 647 9.52 -6.21 4.27
C TYR A 647 8.19 -6.81 4.67
#